data_AF-A0A2E9R3K9-F1
#
_entry.id   AF-A0A2E9R3K9-F1
#
_cell.length_a   1.000
_cell.length_b   1.000
_cell.length_c   1.000
_cell.angle_alpha   90.00
_cell.angle_beta   90.00
_cell.angle_gamma   90.00
#
_symmetry.space_group_name_H-M   'P 1'
#
loop_
_entity.id
_entity.type
_entity.pdbx_description
1 polymer ?
#
loop_
_entity_poly.entity_id
_entity_poly.type
_entity_poly.pdbx_seq_one_letter_code
_entity_poly.pdbx_strand_id
1 'polypeptide(L)'
;MAHIDIPYYLDFLPQSLLQECNTRAKAIPNVPGLSLAPGIREQFPNVETDDALRFVVQLYEETKDELNQVLVKRQEDRAFMDQETLQCLEENKDVPYLSPDYQTVLGRKDQTGRLVAGPLPPQETWTKVDIPASMEGEQVTLFGPPDSPQMAINAMNALHRKLPNEPAIVTELVEESGQVPRWGADNEDSMTPTPQNIIGANQNLIGCYDRTLTFTDEARGKHYALAEEKLSKPIKRIPGLALPDGNHLYHGNPLPLHILDFGLQLFHNWQHPEALVFYVPKLENEEEATYLKRFIERAERTIKELHPAYQMGSIRLFIVFENPRAIFRIREIAEALAPYFVGGSLGWHDFLASAARLFKFDPNYRIPVKADPNIVINHIKESHLLLAEALTPIGGIKIGGMYGILYEDGNEHSFEVCMVGYIKDVIVQLKRGLDGFWVAHPNFVRMGLAIVQAWRRQEQTPGDDTLDRLIKALVPTPSEQEPLLNFVHSKDAPGLEHDDPLYLRGVLAADLEVSDVIPNDHPDEVRYNIFQALQYLADWLRGNGCVALPALMHDASGAPVFVRIMDDLATTERSRWELWAELFHKRVSHETFETLLQEEIDFIKSGAQTPTKRVQIFWNEQTERWYPIAIKLLKQLVMREEPVEFATELLIPFTLDIIRDAEDPWKRACELCPGHYQE
;
A
#
# COMPACT_ATOMS: atom_id res chain seq x y z
N MET A 1 -27.76 -6.16 24.47
CA MET A 1 -26.57 -5.83 23.65
C MET A 1 -27.04 -4.98 22.50
N ALA A 2 -26.34 -3.89 22.17
CA ALA A 2 -26.63 -3.13 20.95
C ALA A 2 -26.34 -4.03 19.73
N HIS A 3 -27.16 -3.89 18.68
CA HIS A 3 -26.93 -4.58 17.41
C HIS A 3 -25.68 -4.02 16.74
N ILE A 4 -24.84 -4.89 16.17
CA ILE A 4 -23.67 -4.50 15.39
C ILE A 4 -23.97 -4.80 13.92
N ASP A 5 -24.02 -3.75 13.10
CA ASP A 5 -24.44 -3.84 11.70
C ASP A 5 -23.42 -4.63 10.85
N ILE A 6 -22.12 -4.50 11.18
CA ILE A 6 -21.00 -5.18 10.50
C ILE A 6 -20.14 -5.92 11.55
N PRO A 7 -20.45 -7.19 11.87
CA PRO A 7 -19.72 -7.95 12.89
C PRO A 7 -18.24 -8.15 12.59
N TYR A 8 -17.81 -8.11 11.32
CA TYR A 8 -16.40 -8.17 10.90
C TYR A 8 -15.53 -7.11 11.61
N TYR A 9 -16.09 -5.95 11.94
CA TYR A 9 -15.34 -4.89 12.64
C TYR A 9 -15.06 -5.18 14.11
N LEU A 10 -15.66 -6.23 14.70
CA LEU A 10 -15.35 -6.64 16.06
C LEU A 10 -13.94 -7.23 16.18
N ASP A 11 -13.36 -7.72 15.08
CA ASP A 11 -11.96 -8.19 15.00
C ASP A 11 -10.94 -7.06 15.15
N PHE A 12 -11.37 -5.80 14.94
CA PHE A 12 -10.56 -4.59 15.15
C PHE A 12 -10.98 -3.85 16.42
N LEU A 13 -12.29 -3.70 16.63
CA LEU A 13 -12.89 -2.92 17.70
C LEU A 13 -13.88 -3.78 18.50
N PRO A 14 -13.40 -4.52 19.53
CA PRO A 14 -14.25 -5.35 20.36
C PRO A 14 -15.41 -4.58 20.97
N GLN A 15 -16.49 -5.29 21.27
CA GLN A 15 -17.71 -4.68 21.80
C GLN A 15 -17.48 -3.86 23.07
N SER A 16 -16.58 -4.29 23.96
CA SER A 16 -16.19 -3.55 25.18
C SER A 16 -15.51 -2.21 24.86
N LEU A 17 -14.62 -2.19 23.86
CA LEU A 17 -13.98 -0.96 23.39
C LEU A 17 -15.01 -0.02 22.76
N LEU A 18 -15.88 -0.53 21.88
CA LEU A 18 -16.94 0.28 21.25
C LEU A 18 -17.91 0.89 22.27
N GLN A 19 -18.31 0.14 23.29
CA GLN A 19 -19.18 0.66 24.36
C GLN A 19 -18.53 1.83 25.10
N GLU A 20 -17.24 1.73 25.36
CA GLU A 20 -16.48 2.77 26.04
C GLU A 20 -16.28 4.01 25.13
N CYS A 21 -15.98 3.80 23.84
CA CYS A 21 -15.96 4.88 22.84
C CYS A 21 -17.31 5.61 22.78
N ASN A 22 -18.42 4.86 22.70
CA ASN A 22 -19.76 5.41 22.65
C ASN A 22 -20.14 6.18 23.92
N THR A 23 -19.65 5.77 25.08
CA THR A 23 -19.89 6.47 26.36
C THR A 23 -19.21 7.85 26.39
N ARG A 24 -18.05 7.97 25.74
CA ARG A 24 -17.29 9.23 25.66
C ARG A 24 -17.70 10.11 24.48
N ALA A 25 -18.32 9.54 23.46
CA ALA A 25 -18.69 10.24 22.24
C ALA A 25 -19.74 11.33 22.51
N LYS A 26 -19.63 12.45 21.79
CA LYS A 26 -20.58 13.56 21.83
C LYS A 26 -21.54 13.44 20.67
N ALA A 27 -22.84 13.42 20.97
CA ALA A 27 -23.88 13.42 19.95
C ALA A 27 -23.81 14.67 19.07
N ILE A 28 -24.08 14.51 17.77
CA ILE A 28 -24.18 15.61 16.82
C ILE A 28 -25.66 16.01 16.66
N PRO A 29 -26.11 17.15 17.23
CA PRO A 29 -27.54 17.45 17.32
C PRO A 29 -28.28 17.49 15.98
N ASN A 30 -27.59 17.91 14.92
CA ASN A 30 -28.16 18.06 13.58
C ASN A 30 -27.98 16.82 12.69
N VAL A 31 -27.37 15.75 13.21
CA VAL A 31 -27.21 14.45 12.54
C VAL A 31 -27.66 13.35 13.50
N PRO A 32 -28.98 13.11 13.65
CA PRO A 32 -29.52 12.22 14.66
C PRO A 32 -28.94 10.80 14.58
N GLY A 33 -28.48 10.28 15.70
CA GLY A 33 -27.84 8.95 15.80
C GLY A 33 -26.32 8.99 15.67
N LEU A 34 -25.73 10.06 15.12
CA LEU A 34 -24.29 10.20 15.01
C LEU A 34 -23.69 10.79 16.30
N SER A 35 -22.56 10.24 16.72
CA SER A 35 -21.74 10.76 17.80
C SER A 35 -20.26 10.63 17.44
N LEU A 36 -19.47 11.62 17.85
CA LEU A 36 -18.04 11.71 17.54
C LEU A 36 -17.21 11.68 18.82
N ALA A 37 -15.98 11.17 18.74
CA ALA A 37 -15.03 11.30 19.84
C ALA A 37 -14.78 12.79 20.15
N PRO A 38 -14.56 13.15 21.43
CA PRO A 38 -14.43 14.55 21.85
C PRO A 38 -13.30 15.29 21.11
N GLY A 39 -13.57 16.51 20.62
CA GLY A 39 -12.53 17.43 20.13
C GLY A 39 -12.30 17.38 18.61
N ILE A 40 -12.69 16.30 17.92
CA ILE A 40 -12.45 16.14 16.48
C ILE A 40 -13.14 17.26 15.68
N ARG A 41 -14.44 17.44 15.92
CA ARG A 41 -15.22 18.47 15.23
C ARG A 41 -14.74 19.88 15.53
N GLU A 42 -14.34 20.14 16.78
CA GLU A 42 -13.79 21.45 17.17
C GLU A 42 -12.44 21.74 16.47
N GLN A 43 -11.66 20.70 16.18
CA GLN A 43 -10.40 20.81 15.44
C GLN A 43 -10.61 21.00 13.93
N PHE A 44 -11.65 20.38 13.35
CA PHE A 44 -11.90 20.38 11.90
C PHE A 44 -13.32 20.87 11.51
N PRO A 45 -13.76 22.06 11.98
CA PRO A 45 -15.15 22.50 11.84
C PRO A 45 -15.60 22.73 10.40
N ASN A 46 -14.66 22.95 9.47
CA ASN A 46 -14.93 23.17 8.05
C ASN A 46 -14.99 21.87 7.24
N VAL A 47 -14.43 20.78 7.75
CA VAL A 47 -14.48 19.46 7.11
C VAL A 47 -15.68 18.69 7.65
N GLU A 48 -15.85 18.67 8.97
CA GLU A 48 -16.90 17.94 9.66
C GLU A 48 -18.18 18.77 9.85
N THR A 49 -18.70 19.29 8.75
CA THR A 49 -19.96 20.03 8.77
C THR A 49 -21.15 19.08 8.97
N ASP A 50 -22.28 19.60 9.46
CA ASP A 50 -23.49 18.78 9.63
C ASP A 50 -23.99 18.19 8.30
N ASP A 51 -23.81 18.92 7.20
CA ASP A 51 -24.19 18.46 5.86
C ASP A 51 -23.27 17.33 5.38
N ALA A 52 -21.95 17.49 5.55
CA ALA A 52 -20.97 16.47 5.19
C ALA A 52 -21.17 15.18 6.00
N LEU A 53 -21.41 15.30 7.31
CA LEU A 53 -21.66 14.15 8.17
C LEU A 53 -23.02 13.48 7.88
N ARG A 54 -24.06 14.24 7.52
CA ARG A 54 -25.33 13.67 7.03
C ARG A 54 -25.13 12.89 5.74
N PHE A 55 -24.32 13.42 4.83
CA PHE A 55 -23.95 12.72 3.60
C PHE A 55 -23.27 11.39 3.90
N VAL A 56 -22.23 11.38 4.72
CA VAL A 56 -21.50 10.15 5.11
C VAL A 56 -22.43 9.11 5.77
N VAL A 57 -23.25 9.54 6.75
CA VAL A 57 -24.20 8.66 7.45
C VAL A 57 -25.22 8.06 6.49
N GLN A 58 -25.73 8.87 5.54
CA GLN A 58 -26.65 8.38 4.53
C GLN A 58 -26.00 7.31 3.66
N LEU A 59 -24.75 7.49 3.22
CA LEU A 59 -24.04 6.46 2.46
C LEU A 59 -23.86 5.18 3.26
N TYR A 60 -23.51 5.28 4.54
CA TYR A 60 -23.38 4.13 5.43
C TYR A 60 -24.71 3.38 5.55
N GLU A 61 -25.79 4.06 5.93
CA GLU A 61 -27.12 3.46 6.07
C GLU A 61 -27.60 2.73 4.81
N GLU A 62 -27.28 3.29 3.65
CA GLU A 62 -27.75 2.76 2.38
C GLU A 62 -26.89 1.63 1.81
N THR A 63 -25.73 1.34 2.41
CA THR A 63 -24.76 0.37 1.88
C THR A 63 -24.23 -0.65 2.90
N LYS A 64 -24.49 -0.45 4.20
CA LYS A 64 -23.97 -1.30 5.28
C LYS A 64 -24.32 -2.78 5.15
N ASP A 65 -25.52 -3.12 4.66
CA ASP A 65 -25.95 -4.51 4.50
C ASP A 65 -25.14 -5.23 3.42
N GLU A 66 -24.87 -4.56 2.30
CA GLU A 66 -24.07 -5.11 1.21
C GLU A 66 -22.59 -5.19 1.60
N LEU A 67 -22.08 -4.18 2.31
CA LEU A 67 -20.73 -4.19 2.88
C LEU A 67 -20.55 -5.37 3.84
N ASN A 68 -21.51 -5.59 4.74
CA ASN A 68 -21.49 -6.72 5.66
C ASN A 68 -21.48 -8.06 4.90
N GLN A 69 -22.29 -8.20 3.85
CA GLN A 69 -22.32 -9.41 3.03
C GLN A 69 -20.96 -9.73 2.41
N VAL A 70 -20.27 -8.73 1.83
CA VAL A 70 -18.96 -8.98 1.21
C VAL A 70 -17.87 -9.28 2.24
N LEU A 71 -17.88 -8.63 3.41
CA LEU A 71 -16.91 -8.90 4.48
C LEU A 71 -17.13 -10.26 5.15
N VAL A 72 -18.38 -10.67 5.39
CA VAL A 72 -18.69 -12.04 5.83
C VAL A 72 -18.24 -13.04 4.78
N LYS A 73 -18.50 -12.76 3.50
CA LYS A 73 -18.07 -13.64 2.42
C LYS A 73 -16.55 -13.78 2.33
N ARG A 74 -15.82 -12.70 2.61
CA ARG A 74 -14.36 -12.71 2.73
C ARG A 74 -13.90 -13.70 3.81
N GLN A 75 -14.51 -13.70 4.99
CA GLN A 75 -14.18 -14.65 6.06
C GLN A 75 -14.46 -16.11 5.66
N GLU A 76 -15.59 -16.37 5.01
CA GLU A 76 -15.92 -17.71 4.48
C GLU A 76 -14.89 -18.19 3.45
N ASP A 77 -14.51 -17.31 2.53
CA ASP A 77 -13.57 -17.61 1.46
C ASP A 77 -12.16 -17.89 2.02
N ARG A 78 -11.76 -17.18 3.08
CA ARG A 78 -10.52 -17.44 3.83
C ARG A 78 -10.53 -18.82 4.48
N ALA A 79 -11.60 -19.15 5.20
CA ALA A 79 -11.75 -20.46 5.83
C ALA A 79 -11.73 -21.61 4.80
N PHE A 80 -12.37 -21.40 3.64
CA PHE A 80 -12.29 -22.34 2.52
C PHE A 80 -10.85 -22.51 2.01
N MET A 81 -10.14 -21.42 1.75
CA MET A 81 -8.76 -21.50 1.24
C MET A 81 -7.82 -22.19 2.22
N ASP A 82 -7.97 -21.90 3.51
CA ASP A 82 -7.19 -22.53 4.58
C ASP A 82 -7.42 -24.06 4.62
N GLN A 83 -8.68 -24.48 4.58
CA GLN A 83 -9.04 -25.90 4.56
C GLN A 83 -8.49 -26.61 3.32
N GLU A 84 -8.62 -25.99 2.15
CA GLU A 84 -8.15 -26.56 0.90
C GLU A 84 -6.62 -26.61 0.81
N THR A 85 -5.91 -25.61 1.34
CA THR A 85 -4.44 -25.65 1.42
C THR A 85 -3.97 -26.81 2.31
N LEU A 86 -4.64 -27.06 3.44
CA LEU A 86 -4.37 -28.24 4.28
C LEU A 86 -4.65 -29.56 3.55
N GLN A 87 -5.69 -29.62 2.72
CA GLN A 87 -5.96 -30.80 1.90
C GLN A 87 -4.88 -31.00 0.82
N CYS A 88 -4.44 -29.93 0.16
CA CYS A 88 -3.34 -29.99 -0.82
C CYS A 88 -2.06 -30.55 -0.18
N LEU A 89 -1.78 -30.20 1.08
CA LEU A 89 -0.62 -30.71 1.80
C LEU A 89 -0.61 -32.25 1.90
N GLU A 90 -1.78 -32.86 2.18
CA GLU A 90 -1.90 -34.32 2.22
C GLU A 90 -1.75 -34.95 0.84
N GLU A 91 -2.26 -34.30 -0.21
CA GLU A 91 -2.13 -34.73 -1.61
C GLU A 91 -0.69 -34.62 -2.12
N ASN A 92 0.09 -33.66 -1.59
CA ASN A 92 1.45 -33.35 -2.01
C ASN A 92 2.55 -34.07 -1.22
N LYS A 93 2.21 -35.01 -0.34
CA LYS A 93 3.15 -35.62 0.62
C LYS A 93 4.48 -36.11 0.01
N ASP A 94 4.45 -36.61 -1.22
CA ASP A 94 5.61 -37.12 -1.95
C ASP A 94 5.83 -36.39 -3.29
N VAL A 95 5.25 -35.19 -3.45
CA VAL A 95 5.31 -34.38 -4.67
C VAL A 95 6.26 -33.20 -4.43
N PRO A 96 7.36 -33.07 -5.20
CA PRO A 96 8.26 -31.92 -5.08
C PRO A 96 7.53 -30.59 -5.30
N TYR A 97 7.91 -29.54 -4.57
CA TYR A 97 7.22 -28.26 -4.63
C TYR A 97 7.13 -27.69 -6.05
N LEU A 98 8.19 -27.77 -6.84
CA LEU A 98 8.21 -27.27 -8.22
C LEU A 98 7.67 -28.27 -9.26
N SER A 99 7.06 -29.37 -8.81
CA SER A 99 6.44 -30.34 -9.72
C SER A 99 5.18 -29.75 -10.37
N PRO A 100 4.94 -30.01 -11.67
CA PRO A 100 3.66 -29.76 -12.32
C PRO A 100 2.46 -30.44 -11.64
N ASP A 101 2.70 -31.55 -10.94
CA ASP A 101 1.68 -32.31 -10.24
C ASP A 101 1.35 -31.76 -8.84
N TYR A 102 2.07 -30.73 -8.38
CA TYR A 102 1.89 -30.14 -7.05
C TYR A 102 0.55 -29.41 -6.98
N GLN A 103 -0.34 -29.89 -6.12
CA GLN A 103 -1.69 -29.36 -5.96
C GLN A 103 -1.66 -28.06 -5.15
N THR A 104 -2.52 -27.10 -5.51
CA THR A 104 -2.73 -25.88 -4.75
C THR A 104 -4.22 -25.57 -4.61
N VAL A 105 -4.55 -24.57 -3.81
CA VAL A 105 -5.92 -24.05 -3.69
C VAL A 105 -6.43 -23.38 -4.98
N LEU A 106 -5.54 -23.00 -5.89
CA LEU A 106 -5.90 -22.37 -7.16
C LEU A 106 -6.70 -23.34 -8.02
N GLY A 107 -7.86 -22.91 -8.51
CA GLY A 107 -8.76 -23.76 -9.31
C GLY A 107 -9.80 -24.53 -8.49
N ARG A 108 -9.71 -24.52 -7.15
CA ARG A 108 -10.65 -25.23 -6.28
C ARG A 108 -11.96 -24.48 -6.09
N LYS A 109 -13.05 -25.23 -5.99
CA LYS A 109 -14.42 -24.73 -5.93
C LYS A 109 -15.04 -24.99 -4.57
N ASP A 110 -15.81 -24.02 -4.08
CA ASP A 110 -16.58 -24.18 -2.85
C ASP A 110 -17.77 -25.14 -3.04
N GLN A 111 -18.54 -25.36 -1.97
CA GLN A 111 -19.69 -26.29 -1.96
C GLN A 111 -20.79 -25.91 -2.96
N THR A 112 -20.80 -24.66 -3.45
CA THR A 112 -21.75 -24.16 -4.45
C THR A 112 -21.24 -24.31 -5.88
N GLY A 113 -19.98 -24.74 -6.05
CA GLY A 113 -19.29 -24.82 -7.33
C GLY A 113 -18.63 -23.52 -7.78
N ARG A 114 -18.58 -22.49 -6.91
CA ARG A 114 -17.93 -21.19 -7.22
C ARG A 114 -16.42 -21.30 -7.03
N LEU A 115 -15.67 -20.74 -7.98
CA LEU A 115 -14.21 -20.69 -7.92
C LEU A 115 -13.74 -19.58 -6.99
N VAL A 116 -13.04 -19.93 -5.90
CA VAL A 116 -12.65 -18.94 -4.87
C VAL A 116 -11.35 -18.21 -5.23
N ALA A 117 -10.36 -18.93 -5.78
CA ALA A 117 -9.06 -18.41 -6.18
C ALA A 117 -8.57 -19.04 -7.49
N GLY A 118 -7.85 -18.26 -8.31
CA GLY A 118 -7.44 -18.65 -9.67
C GLY A 118 -8.38 -18.09 -10.75
N PRO A 119 -8.03 -18.20 -12.04
CA PRO A 119 -8.70 -17.50 -13.16
C PRO A 119 -10.10 -18.04 -13.49
N LEU A 120 -11.00 -17.15 -13.91
CA LEU A 120 -12.30 -17.55 -14.47
C LEU A 120 -12.12 -17.91 -15.94
N PRO A 121 -13.07 -18.67 -16.52
CA PRO A 121 -13.16 -18.79 -17.97
C PRO A 121 -13.22 -17.40 -18.62
N PRO A 122 -12.45 -17.15 -19.69
CA PRO A 122 -12.40 -15.83 -20.32
C PRO A 122 -13.77 -15.44 -20.86
N GLN A 123 -14.20 -14.21 -20.60
CA GLN A 123 -15.37 -13.63 -21.26
C GLN A 123 -14.99 -13.03 -22.62
N GLU A 124 -15.90 -13.12 -23.59
CA GLU A 124 -15.67 -12.66 -24.97
C GLU A 124 -15.87 -11.15 -25.14
N THR A 125 -16.67 -10.51 -24.28
CA THR A 125 -17.07 -9.11 -24.41
C THR A 125 -16.77 -8.33 -23.14
N TRP A 126 -16.18 -7.15 -23.30
CA TRP A 126 -15.78 -6.28 -22.19
C TRP A 126 -16.13 -4.83 -22.48
N THR A 127 -16.48 -4.09 -21.44
CA THR A 127 -16.70 -2.65 -21.54
C THR A 127 -15.37 -1.92 -21.72
N LYS A 128 -15.30 -1.05 -22.74
CA LYS A 128 -14.14 -0.16 -22.94
C LYS A 128 -14.07 0.87 -21.81
N VAL A 129 -12.86 1.10 -21.35
CA VAL A 129 -12.57 2.10 -20.31
C VAL A 129 -12.60 3.50 -20.90
N ASP A 130 -13.19 4.44 -20.16
CA ASP A 130 -13.17 5.88 -20.47
C ASP A 130 -12.18 6.59 -19.55
N ILE A 131 -10.99 6.90 -20.10
CA ILE A 131 -9.93 7.61 -19.39
C ILE A 131 -10.22 9.12 -19.46
N PRO A 132 -10.34 9.82 -18.32
CA PRO A 132 -10.50 11.27 -18.34
C PRO A 132 -9.21 11.93 -18.85
N ALA A 133 -9.34 13.06 -19.57
CA ALA A 133 -8.20 13.78 -20.15
C ALA A 133 -7.13 14.18 -19.11
N SER A 134 -7.51 14.37 -17.84
CA SER A 134 -6.57 14.64 -16.75
C SER A 134 -5.66 13.44 -16.43
N MET A 135 -6.06 12.22 -16.78
CA MET A 135 -5.33 10.98 -16.50
C MET A 135 -4.60 10.42 -17.72
N GLU A 136 -4.73 11.01 -18.90
CA GLU A 136 -3.97 10.62 -20.09
C GLU A 136 -2.45 10.85 -19.94
N GLY A 137 -1.64 10.05 -20.63
CA GLY A 137 -0.18 10.14 -20.64
C GLY A 137 0.50 9.21 -19.63
N GLU A 138 1.79 9.47 -19.38
CA GLU A 138 2.67 8.59 -18.60
C GLU A 138 2.40 8.72 -17.09
N GLN A 139 2.33 7.59 -16.38
CA GLN A 139 1.90 7.52 -14.99
C GLN A 139 3.07 7.49 -14.01
N VAL A 140 3.95 8.50 -14.02
CA VAL A 140 4.93 8.68 -12.93
C VAL A 140 4.20 9.24 -11.71
N THR A 141 4.01 8.39 -10.70
CA THR A 141 3.16 8.71 -9.55
C THR A 141 3.98 8.70 -8.25
N LEU A 142 4.06 9.85 -7.60
CA LEU A 142 4.55 9.94 -6.22
C LEU A 142 3.50 9.33 -5.28
N PHE A 143 3.89 8.51 -4.31
CA PHE A 143 2.98 8.05 -3.24
C PHE A 143 3.44 8.53 -1.88
N GLY A 144 2.49 8.97 -1.06
CA GLY A 144 2.74 9.39 0.32
C GLY A 144 1.54 10.12 0.93
N PRO A 145 1.49 10.23 2.27
CA PRO A 145 0.31 10.70 2.96
C PRO A 145 0.12 12.23 2.83
N PRO A 146 -1.14 12.70 2.75
CA PRO A 146 -1.50 14.11 2.76
C PRO A 146 -1.78 14.65 4.18
N ASP A 147 -1.41 13.93 5.25
CA ASP A 147 -1.74 14.27 6.65
C ASP A 147 -1.08 15.55 7.17
N SER A 148 0.07 15.95 6.63
CA SER A 148 0.69 17.24 6.95
C SER A 148 0.64 18.24 5.78
N PRO A 149 0.37 19.53 6.06
CA PRO A 149 0.42 20.59 5.05
C PRO A 149 1.76 20.65 4.30
N GLN A 150 2.86 20.43 5.02
CA GLN A 150 4.21 20.46 4.45
C GLN A 150 4.42 19.33 3.42
N MET A 151 4.04 18.10 3.75
CA MET A 151 4.16 16.96 2.83
C MET A 151 3.26 17.15 1.62
N ALA A 152 2.01 17.61 1.83
CA ALA A 152 1.09 17.90 0.74
C ALA A 152 1.65 18.95 -0.22
N ILE A 153 2.20 20.06 0.29
CA ILE A 153 2.83 21.10 -0.56
C ILE A 153 4.05 20.53 -1.31
N ASN A 154 4.90 19.74 -0.64
CA ASN A 154 6.06 19.12 -1.28
C ASN A 154 5.66 18.14 -2.39
N ALA A 155 4.60 17.36 -2.17
CA ALA A 155 4.08 16.41 -3.15
C ALA A 155 3.44 17.12 -4.35
N MET A 156 2.65 18.18 -4.10
CA MET A 156 2.11 19.06 -5.14
C MET A 156 3.21 19.73 -5.97
N ASN A 157 4.29 20.14 -5.33
CA ASN A 157 5.43 20.80 -5.98
C ASN A 157 6.50 19.83 -6.51
N ALA A 158 6.23 18.51 -6.57
CA ALA A 158 7.26 17.51 -6.84
C ALA A 158 8.03 17.74 -8.15
N LEU A 159 7.37 18.24 -9.20
CA LEU A 159 8.02 18.59 -10.47
C LEU A 159 9.05 19.72 -10.34
N HIS A 160 8.83 20.65 -9.41
CA HIS A 160 9.70 21.81 -9.15
C HIS A 160 10.90 21.47 -8.27
N ARG A 161 10.94 20.25 -7.72
CA ARG A 161 12.01 19.79 -6.85
C ARG A 161 13.23 19.35 -7.66
N LYS A 162 13.97 20.33 -8.17
CA LYS A 162 15.26 20.11 -8.84
C LYS A 162 16.36 19.80 -7.82
N LEU A 163 17.11 18.72 -8.05
CA LEU A 163 18.27 18.39 -7.22
C LEU A 163 19.42 19.40 -7.46
N PRO A 164 20.25 19.72 -6.45
CA PRO A 164 21.34 20.68 -6.60
C PRO A 164 22.32 20.37 -7.75
N ASN A 165 22.61 19.09 -7.97
CA ASN A 165 23.51 18.60 -9.02
C ASN A 165 22.76 17.84 -10.13
N GLU A 166 21.48 18.16 -10.37
CA GLU A 166 20.69 17.51 -11.42
C GLU A 166 21.36 17.67 -12.80
N PRO A 167 21.65 16.59 -13.54
CA PRO A 167 22.20 16.67 -14.88
C PRO A 167 21.30 17.47 -15.84
N ALA A 168 21.89 18.29 -16.71
CA ALA A 168 21.13 19.15 -17.63
C ALA A 168 20.14 18.38 -18.52
N ILE A 169 20.50 17.15 -18.92
CA ILE A 169 19.65 16.26 -19.72
C ILE A 169 18.35 15.88 -19.00
N VAL A 170 18.32 15.82 -17.66
CA VAL A 170 17.08 15.58 -16.90
C VAL A 170 16.13 16.76 -17.08
N THR A 171 16.64 18.01 -16.96
CA THR A 171 15.83 19.21 -17.18
C THR A 171 15.29 19.25 -18.62
N GLU A 172 16.14 18.99 -19.62
CA GLU A 172 15.74 18.95 -21.03
C GLU A 172 14.59 17.97 -21.27
N LEU A 173 14.73 16.73 -20.79
CA LEU A 173 13.73 15.68 -21.01
C LEU A 173 12.44 15.91 -20.23
N VAL A 174 12.53 16.45 -19.02
CA VAL A 174 11.34 16.82 -18.24
C VAL A 174 10.56 17.93 -18.96
N GLU A 175 11.24 18.97 -19.46
CA GLU A 175 10.61 20.05 -20.21
C GLU A 175 9.99 19.57 -21.51
N GLU A 176 10.71 18.71 -22.25
CA GLU A 176 10.22 18.10 -23.48
C GLU A 176 8.99 17.23 -23.26
N SER A 177 8.96 16.43 -22.19
CA SER A 177 7.85 15.51 -21.92
C SER A 177 6.50 16.23 -21.82
N GLY A 178 6.50 17.48 -21.34
CA GLY A 178 5.28 18.25 -21.05
C GLY A 178 4.38 17.63 -19.97
N GLN A 179 4.82 16.55 -19.31
CA GLN A 179 4.03 15.81 -18.33
C GLN A 179 4.09 16.48 -16.95
N VAL A 180 2.98 16.36 -16.21
CA VAL A 180 2.93 16.63 -14.78
C VAL A 180 2.75 15.32 -14.03
N PRO A 181 3.46 15.09 -12.93
CA PRO A 181 3.36 13.85 -12.18
C PRO A 181 2.00 13.71 -11.51
N ARG A 182 1.67 12.47 -11.13
CA ARG A 182 0.53 12.18 -10.27
C ARG A 182 1.02 12.07 -8.83
N TRP A 183 0.12 12.28 -7.88
CA TRP A 183 0.38 12.02 -6.47
C TRP A 183 -0.72 11.12 -5.91
N GLY A 184 -0.39 9.87 -5.58
CA GLY A 184 -1.20 9.01 -4.74
C GLY A 184 -1.20 9.57 -3.32
N ALA A 185 -2.20 10.41 -3.01
CA ALA A 185 -2.42 10.99 -1.70
C ALA A 185 -3.03 9.92 -0.80
N ASP A 186 -2.19 9.29 0.00
CA ASP A 186 -2.47 8.01 0.62
C ASP A 186 -2.97 8.12 2.07
N ASN A 187 -4.22 7.70 2.29
CA ASN A 187 -4.85 7.62 3.60
C ASN A 187 -4.93 6.18 4.12
N GLU A 188 -4.14 5.27 3.55
CA GLU A 188 -4.12 3.86 3.88
C GLU A 188 -2.75 3.43 4.43
N ASP A 189 -1.96 2.57 3.77
CA ASP A 189 -0.78 1.95 4.38
C ASP A 189 0.32 2.91 4.84
N SER A 190 0.49 4.06 4.18
CA SER A 190 1.51 5.04 4.58
C SER A 190 1.01 6.01 5.67
N MET A 191 -0.17 5.75 6.25
CA MET A 191 -0.78 6.58 7.29
C MET A 191 -1.07 5.77 8.56
N THR A 192 -0.85 6.39 9.72
CA THR A 192 -1.52 5.97 10.96
C THR A 192 -2.88 6.66 11.02
N PRO A 193 -4.01 5.93 10.99
CA PRO A 193 -5.34 6.52 10.82
C PRO A 193 -5.88 7.07 12.15
N THR A 194 -5.19 8.04 12.74
CA THR A 194 -5.75 8.86 13.82
C THR A 194 -6.77 9.85 13.23
N PRO A 195 -7.74 10.35 14.02
CA PRO A 195 -8.65 11.39 13.56
C PRO A 195 -7.93 12.63 13.00
N GLN A 196 -6.83 13.02 13.63
CA GLN A 196 -6.03 14.17 13.22
C GLN A 196 -5.42 13.95 11.83
N ASN A 197 -4.94 12.75 11.53
CA ASN A 197 -4.33 12.44 10.24
C ASN A 197 -5.39 12.28 9.14
N ILE A 198 -6.46 11.52 9.37
CA ILE A 198 -7.50 11.24 8.35
C ILE A 198 -8.31 12.49 8.01
N ILE A 199 -8.76 13.25 9.01
CA ILE A 199 -9.55 14.47 8.76
C ILE A 199 -8.64 15.62 8.31
N GLY A 200 -7.42 15.72 8.87
CA GLY A 200 -6.40 16.67 8.43
C GLY A 200 -6.00 16.48 6.96
N ALA A 201 -5.88 15.24 6.51
CA ALA A 201 -5.68 14.88 5.11
C ALA A 201 -6.76 15.46 4.19
N ASN A 202 -8.04 15.34 4.57
CA ASN A 202 -9.14 15.94 3.82
C ASN A 202 -9.01 17.46 3.76
N GLN A 203 -8.68 18.12 4.88
CA GLN A 203 -8.45 19.56 4.91
C GLN A 203 -7.30 20.00 3.99
N ASN A 204 -6.19 19.27 4.01
CA ASN A 204 -5.03 19.56 3.18
C ASN A 204 -5.35 19.38 1.69
N LEU A 205 -6.08 18.32 1.32
CA LEU A 205 -6.51 18.08 -0.05
C LEU A 205 -7.48 19.16 -0.56
N ILE A 206 -8.43 19.62 0.25
CA ILE A 206 -9.28 20.79 -0.08
C ILE A 206 -8.39 21.98 -0.43
N GLY A 207 -7.40 22.29 0.42
CA GLY A 207 -6.44 23.38 0.17
C GLY A 207 -5.58 23.17 -1.09
N CYS A 208 -5.27 21.94 -1.45
CA CYS A 208 -4.55 21.61 -2.69
C CYS A 208 -5.40 21.90 -3.93
N TYR A 209 -6.65 21.41 -3.97
CA TYR A 209 -7.56 21.62 -5.11
C TYR A 209 -7.96 23.10 -5.26
N ASP A 210 -8.22 23.78 -4.14
CA ASP A 210 -8.53 25.21 -4.13
C ASP A 210 -7.30 26.11 -4.37
N ARG A 211 -6.10 25.53 -4.38
CA ARG A 211 -4.80 26.22 -4.50
C ARG A 211 -4.57 27.28 -3.42
N THR A 212 -5.00 26.98 -2.19
CA THR A 212 -4.90 27.87 -1.03
C THR A 212 -3.94 27.36 0.05
N LEU A 213 -3.44 26.12 -0.07
CA LEU A 213 -2.60 25.51 0.95
C LEU A 213 -1.26 26.23 1.10
N THR A 214 -0.97 26.66 2.33
CA THR A 214 0.32 27.24 2.74
C THR A 214 0.68 26.73 4.13
N PHE A 215 1.97 26.71 4.44
CA PHE A 215 2.47 26.26 5.74
C PHE A 215 3.74 27.02 6.14
N THR A 216 3.85 27.37 7.42
CA THR A 216 5.06 27.98 7.97
C THR A 216 5.60 27.08 9.09
N ASP A 217 6.80 26.55 8.88
CA ASP A 217 7.58 25.87 9.91
C ASP A 217 8.29 26.94 10.75
N GLU A 218 7.66 27.35 11.85
CA GLU A 218 8.18 28.37 12.76
C GLU A 218 9.52 27.94 13.39
N ALA A 219 9.71 26.64 13.63
CA ALA A 219 10.94 26.13 14.24
C ALA A 219 12.16 26.29 13.32
N ARG A 220 11.95 26.13 12.00
CA ARG A 220 13.00 26.30 10.98
C ARG A 220 12.96 27.66 10.29
N GLY A 221 11.95 28.49 10.55
CA GLY A 221 11.70 29.75 9.86
C GLY A 221 11.48 29.58 8.36
N LYS A 222 10.85 28.47 7.93
CA LYS A 222 10.63 28.15 6.51
C LYS A 222 9.16 28.28 6.13
N HIS A 223 8.89 28.96 5.03
CA HIS A 223 7.56 29.06 4.45
C HIS A 223 7.43 28.16 3.22
N TYR A 224 6.29 27.47 3.13
CA TYR A 224 5.92 26.54 2.07
C TYR A 224 4.61 27.02 1.46
N ALA A 225 4.56 27.07 0.13
CA ALA A 225 3.37 27.41 -0.65
C ALA A 225 3.35 26.60 -1.94
N LEU A 226 2.16 26.42 -2.52
CA LEU A 226 2.00 25.78 -3.83
C LEU A 226 2.63 26.65 -4.92
N ALA A 227 3.28 26.02 -5.90
CA ALA A 227 3.72 26.69 -7.12
C ALA A 227 2.51 27.15 -7.96
N GLU A 228 2.72 28.16 -8.80
CA GLU A 228 1.63 28.76 -9.61
C GLU A 228 1.10 27.82 -10.70
N GLU A 229 1.98 27.00 -11.27
CA GLU A 229 1.69 26.08 -12.38
C GLU A 229 2.42 24.75 -12.24
N LYS A 230 2.03 23.79 -13.09
CA LYS A 230 2.65 22.45 -13.19
C LYS A 230 2.70 21.68 -11.86
N LEU A 231 1.64 21.81 -11.08
CA LEU A 231 1.44 21.03 -9.85
C LEU A 231 1.14 19.56 -10.19
N SER A 232 1.55 18.66 -9.29
CA SER A 232 1.15 17.27 -9.34
C SER A 232 -0.38 17.15 -9.28
N LYS A 233 -0.93 16.08 -9.87
CA LYS A 233 -2.37 15.77 -9.80
C LYS A 233 -2.65 14.82 -8.63
N PRO A 234 -3.30 15.26 -7.54
CA PRO A 234 -3.60 14.37 -6.42
C PRO A 234 -4.69 13.37 -6.80
N ILE A 235 -4.46 12.10 -6.47
CA ILE A 235 -5.39 10.98 -6.59
C ILE A 235 -5.47 10.36 -5.20
N LYS A 236 -6.63 10.41 -4.58
CA LYS A 236 -6.80 9.95 -3.20
C LYS A 236 -6.80 8.42 -3.15
N ARG A 237 -5.93 7.80 -2.37
CA ARG A 237 -6.04 6.37 -2.00
C ARG A 237 -6.85 6.30 -0.72
N ILE A 238 -8.07 5.76 -0.83
CA ILE A 238 -8.98 5.61 0.30
C ILE A 238 -8.61 4.38 1.13
N PRO A 239 -9.00 4.31 2.42
CA PRO A 239 -8.88 3.10 3.22
C PRO A 239 -9.54 1.88 2.59
N GLY A 240 -9.05 0.67 2.88
CA GLY A 240 -9.69 -0.58 2.48
C GLY A 240 -11.02 -0.84 3.19
N LEU A 241 -11.86 -1.71 2.61
CA LEU A 241 -13.23 -2.00 3.08
C LEU A 241 -13.32 -2.54 4.52
N ALA A 242 -12.24 -3.17 4.98
CA ALA A 242 -12.12 -3.88 6.24
C ALA A 242 -11.87 -2.97 7.45
N LEU A 243 -11.52 -1.69 7.25
CA LEU A 243 -11.07 -0.82 8.33
C LEU A 243 -12.22 -0.01 8.96
N PRO A 244 -12.53 -0.19 10.27
CA PRO A 244 -13.51 0.61 10.97
C PRO A 244 -12.92 1.86 11.62
N ASP A 245 -13.78 2.82 11.93
CA ASP A 245 -13.45 4.00 12.73
C ASP A 245 -14.18 4.02 14.08
N GLY A 246 -13.43 3.89 15.16
CA GLY A 246 -13.95 3.98 16.52
C GLY A 246 -14.28 5.39 16.99
N ASN A 247 -13.99 6.42 16.18
CA ASN A 247 -14.19 7.83 16.53
C ASN A 247 -15.49 8.43 15.97
N HIS A 248 -16.09 7.81 14.96
CA HIS A 248 -17.37 8.22 14.39
C HIS A 248 -18.37 7.06 14.52
N LEU A 249 -19.33 7.21 15.44
CA LEU A 249 -20.27 6.16 15.78
C LEU A 249 -21.70 6.54 15.39
N TYR A 250 -22.35 5.72 14.57
CA TYR A 250 -23.74 5.87 14.19
C TYR A 250 -24.62 4.82 14.88
N HIS A 251 -25.51 5.25 15.78
CA HIS A 251 -26.27 4.39 16.70
C HIS A 251 -25.37 3.41 17.49
N GLY A 252 -24.14 3.81 17.78
CA GLY A 252 -23.14 2.99 18.46
C GLY A 252 -22.33 2.04 17.56
N ASN A 253 -22.60 2.01 16.25
CA ASN A 253 -21.80 1.27 15.27
C ASN A 253 -20.63 2.13 14.75
N PRO A 254 -19.41 1.59 14.63
CA PRO A 254 -18.31 2.31 13.99
C PRO A 254 -18.60 2.50 12.49
N LEU A 255 -18.34 3.70 11.98
CA LEU A 255 -18.40 3.95 10.54
C LEU A 255 -17.19 3.29 9.85
N PRO A 256 -17.35 2.72 8.65
CA PRO A 256 -16.22 2.30 7.83
C PRO A 256 -15.33 3.48 7.43
N LEU A 257 -14.01 3.33 7.57
CA LEU A 257 -13.06 4.40 7.21
C LEU A 257 -13.13 4.76 5.73
N HIS A 258 -13.37 3.79 4.83
CA HIS A 258 -13.49 4.08 3.40
C HIS A 258 -14.73 4.94 3.09
N ILE A 259 -15.85 4.73 3.79
CA ILE A 259 -17.07 5.54 3.61
C ILE A 259 -16.87 6.96 4.13
N LEU A 260 -16.27 7.11 5.32
CA LEU A 260 -15.96 8.41 5.89
C LEU A 260 -15.01 9.21 4.99
N ASP A 261 -13.89 8.61 4.62
CA ASP A 261 -12.81 9.30 3.92
C ASP A 261 -13.16 9.64 2.47
N PHE A 262 -13.79 8.69 1.75
CA PHE A 262 -14.36 8.94 0.42
C PHE A 262 -15.49 9.97 0.49
N GLY A 263 -16.40 9.84 1.47
CA GLY A 263 -17.58 10.68 1.58
C GLY A 263 -17.23 12.15 1.82
N LEU A 264 -16.26 12.41 2.71
CA LEU A 264 -15.74 13.76 2.94
C LEU A 264 -15.03 14.32 1.70
N GLN A 265 -14.21 13.51 1.02
CA GLN A 265 -13.52 13.91 -0.20
C GLN A 265 -14.52 14.35 -1.28
N LEU A 266 -15.52 13.52 -1.56
CA LEU A 266 -16.54 13.80 -2.57
C LEU A 266 -17.39 15.02 -2.19
N PHE A 267 -17.85 15.10 -0.94
CA PHE A 267 -18.70 16.20 -0.48
C PHE A 267 -18.02 17.56 -0.65
N HIS A 268 -16.75 17.67 -0.29
CA HIS A 268 -16.02 18.95 -0.35
C HIS A 268 -15.47 19.28 -1.73
N ASN A 269 -15.15 18.27 -2.56
CA ASN A 269 -14.42 18.48 -3.81
C ASN A 269 -15.21 18.09 -5.08
N TRP A 270 -16.53 17.89 -5.00
CA TRP A 270 -17.34 17.46 -6.15
C TRP A 270 -17.23 18.35 -7.39
N GLN A 271 -16.85 19.63 -7.21
CA GLN A 271 -16.71 20.61 -8.28
C GLN A 271 -15.41 20.44 -9.08
N HIS A 272 -14.43 19.73 -8.54
CA HIS A 272 -13.10 19.55 -9.09
C HIS A 272 -13.00 18.17 -9.74
N PRO A 273 -13.08 18.04 -11.08
CA PRO A 273 -13.06 16.73 -11.74
C PRO A 273 -11.82 15.89 -11.41
N GLU A 274 -10.68 16.54 -11.17
CA GLU A 274 -9.43 15.89 -10.73
C GLU A 274 -9.52 15.26 -9.34
N ALA A 275 -10.44 15.73 -8.48
CA ALA A 275 -10.66 15.22 -7.14
C ALA A 275 -11.57 13.99 -7.10
N LEU A 276 -12.13 13.60 -8.25
CA LEU A 276 -13.07 12.47 -8.42
C LEU A 276 -12.37 11.21 -8.93
N VAL A 277 -11.04 11.16 -8.86
CA VAL A 277 -10.23 10.00 -9.20
C VAL A 277 -9.67 9.40 -7.91
N PHE A 278 -9.88 8.10 -7.70
CA PHE A 278 -9.51 7.41 -6.47
C PHE A 278 -8.68 6.16 -6.76
N TYR A 279 -7.74 5.86 -5.87
CA TYR A 279 -7.14 4.53 -5.72
C TYR A 279 -7.92 3.74 -4.67
N VAL A 280 -8.22 2.49 -4.99
CA VAL A 280 -8.92 1.56 -4.10
C VAL A 280 -8.00 0.38 -3.80
N PRO A 281 -7.58 0.21 -2.54
CA PRO A 281 -6.66 -0.85 -2.16
C PRO A 281 -7.39 -2.15 -1.77
N LYS A 282 -6.64 -3.25 -1.74
CA LYS A 282 -6.97 -4.52 -1.07
C LYS A 282 -8.35 -5.13 -1.41
N LEU A 283 -8.87 -4.88 -2.62
CA LEU A 283 -10.00 -5.66 -3.14
C LEU A 283 -9.54 -7.09 -3.44
N GLU A 284 -10.43 -8.06 -3.27
CA GLU A 284 -10.11 -9.47 -3.49
C GLU A 284 -10.73 -10.06 -4.74
N ASN A 285 -11.88 -9.55 -5.19
CA ASN A 285 -12.66 -10.16 -6.27
C ASN A 285 -13.71 -9.19 -6.85
N GLU A 286 -14.43 -9.68 -7.84
CA GLU A 286 -15.51 -9.01 -8.55
C GLU A 286 -16.76 -8.76 -7.69
N GLU A 287 -17.00 -9.56 -6.64
CA GLU A 287 -18.12 -9.36 -5.72
C GLU A 287 -17.92 -8.10 -4.86
N GLU A 288 -16.71 -7.89 -4.33
CA GLU A 288 -16.33 -6.66 -3.62
C GLU A 288 -16.35 -5.44 -4.55
N ALA A 289 -15.91 -5.63 -5.80
CA ALA A 289 -15.99 -4.61 -6.83
C ALA A 289 -17.45 -4.23 -7.16
N THR A 290 -18.37 -5.20 -7.14
CA THR A 290 -19.81 -4.96 -7.33
C THR A 290 -20.41 -4.16 -6.18
N TYR A 291 -20.04 -4.46 -4.93
CA TYR A 291 -20.39 -3.63 -3.78
C TYR A 291 -19.89 -2.20 -3.99
N LEU A 292 -18.63 -2.04 -4.37
CA LEU A 292 -18.02 -0.73 -4.56
C LEU A 292 -18.73 0.08 -5.64
N LYS A 293 -19.09 -0.54 -6.78
CA LYS A 293 -19.89 0.14 -7.81
C LYS A 293 -21.20 0.69 -7.24
N ARG A 294 -21.94 -0.10 -6.48
CA ARG A 294 -23.21 0.33 -5.89
C ARG A 294 -23.02 1.43 -4.86
N PHE A 295 -21.95 1.36 -4.07
CA PHE A 295 -21.55 2.43 -3.16
C PHE A 295 -21.28 3.74 -3.92
N ILE A 296 -20.54 3.69 -5.03
CA ILE A 296 -20.27 4.86 -5.87
C ILE A 296 -21.56 5.40 -6.51
N GLU A 297 -22.41 4.55 -7.10
CA GLU A 297 -23.70 4.95 -7.68
C GLU A 297 -24.58 5.63 -6.62
N ARG A 298 -24.54 5.16 -5.38
CA ARG A 298 -25.26 5.76 -4.25
C ARG A 298 -24.69 7.13 -3.90
N ALA A 299 -23.37 7.24 -3.82
CA ALA A 299 -22.70 8.50 -3.55
C ALA A 299 -22.96 9.57 -4.62
N GLU A 300 -22.86 9.19 -5.90
CA GLU A 300 -23.15 10.09 -7.02
C GLU A 300 -24.60 10.57 -7.01
N ARG A 301 -25.55 9.69 -6.73
CA ARG A 301 -26.97 10.07 -6.63
C ARG A 301 -27.19 11.05 -5.49
N THR A 302 -26.67 10.75 -4.30
CA THR A 302 -26.85 11.61 -3.12
C THR A 302 -26.17 12.97 -3.33
N ILE A 303 -24.96 13.02 -3.91
CA ILE A 303 -24.28 14.30 -4.17
C ILE A 303 -24.99 15.09 -5.28
N LYS A 304 -25.58 14.43 -6.29
CA LYS A 304 -26.40 15.07 -7.33
C LYS A 304 -27.66 15.72 -6.77
N GLU A 305 -28.30 15.08 -5.78
CA GLU A 305 -29.46 15.63 -5.09
C GLU A 305 -29.11 16.91 -4.32
N LEU A 306 -27.95 16.94 -3.66
CA LEU A 306 -27.42 18.13 -2.96
C LEU A 306 -26.91 19.20 -3.93
N HIS A 307 -26.31 18.79 -5.04
CA HIS A 307 -25.66 19.66 -6.02
C HIS A 307 -26.12 19.31 -7.44
N PRO A 308 -27.18 19.95 -7.96
CA PRO A 308 -27.72 19.66 -9.28
C PRO A 308 -26.73 19.86 -10.45
N ALA A 309 -25.63 20.58 -10.24
CA ALA A 309 -24.56 20.76 -11.23
C ALA A 309 -23.61 19.55 -11.36
N TYR A 310 -23.60 18.65 -10.39
CA TYR A 310 -22.78 17.43 -10.43
C TYR A 310 -23.13 16.56 -11.65
N GLN A 311 -22.14 15.91 -12.26
CA GLN A 311 -22.33 15.02 -13.40
C GLN A 311 -22.24 13.57 -12.93
N MET A 312 -23.31 12.80 -13.11
CA MET A 312 -23.31 11.36 -12.84
C MET A 312 -22.31 10.65 -13.75
N GLY A 313 -21.71 9.57 -13.25
CA GLY A 313 -20.69 8.81 -13.96
C GLY A 313 -19.37 9.57 -14.11
N SER A 314 -19.06 10.50 -13.21
CA SER A 314 -17.83 11.31 -13.28
C SER A 314 -16.69 10.75 -12.42
N ILE A 315 -17.01 9.90 -11.44
CA ILE A 315 -15.99 9.24 -10.62
C ILE A 315 -15.16 8.26 -11.46
N ARG A 316 -13.88 8.14 -11.13
CA ARG A 316 -12.95 7.19 -11.76
C ARG A 316 -12.14 6.44 -10.70
N LEU A 317 -11.97 5.14 -10.89
CA LEU A 317 -11.35 4.23 -9.94
C LEU A 317 -10.16 3.53 -10.55
N PHE A 318 -8.99 3.72 -9.94
CA PHE A 318 -7.86 2.83 -10.05
C PHE A 318 -7.96 1.75 -8.99
N ILE A 319 -7.79 0.48 -9.39
CA ILE A 319 -7.71 -0.64 -8.44
C ILE A 319 -6.24 -0.99 -8.21
N VAL A 320 -5.84 -1.10 -6.94
CA VAL A 320 -4.53 -1.64 -6.59
C VAL A 320 -4.65 -3.17 -6.52
N PHE A 321 -4.14 -3.85 -7.53
CA PHE A 321 -4.11 -5.31 -7.60
C PHE A 321 -3.00 -5.84 -6.71
N GLU A 322 -3.33 -6.00 -5.43
CA GLU A 322 -2.39 -6.42 -4.38
C GLU A 322 -2.93 -7.60 -3.56
N ASN A 323 -3.90 -8.32 -4.13
CA ASN A 323 -4.41 -9.58 -3.59
C ASN A 323 -4.28 -10.69 -4.65
N PRO A 324 -3.82 -11.90 -4.28
CA PRO A 324 -3.67 -13.02 -5.19
C PRO A 324 -4.98 -13.48 -5.84
N ARG A 325 -6.14 -13.18 -5.26
CA ARG A 325 -7.43 -13.45 -5.91
C ARG A 325 -7.75 -12.41 -6.98
N ALA A 326 -7.50 -11.13 -6.67
CA ALA A 326 -7.82 -10.01 -7.54
C ALA A 326 -6.98 -10.00 -8.82
N ILE A 327 -5.71 -10.43 -8.76
CA ILE A 327 -4.84 -10.47 -9.95
C ILE A 327 -5.37 -11.40 -11.04
N PHE A 328 -6.08 -12.49 -10.68
CA PHE A 328 -6.73 -13.38 -11.63
C PHE A 328 -8.13 -12.92 -12.06
N ARG A 329 -8.59 -11.79 -11.53
CA ARG A 329 -9.95 -11.24 -11.70
C ARG A 329 -9.94 -9.82 -12.27
N ILE A 330 -8.82 -9.39 -12.87
CA ILE A 330 -8.66 -8.00 -13.34
C ILE A 330 -9.80 -7.58 -14.28
N ARG A 331 -10.17 -8.43 -15.25
CA ARG A 331 -11.22 -8.08 -16.22
C ARG A 331 -12.61 -8.16 -15.60
N GLU A 332 -12.86 -9.14 -14.73
CA GLU A 332 -14.12 -9.27 -13.99
C GLU A 332 -14.35 -8.09 -13.05
N ILE A 333 -13.32 -7.65 -12.34
CA ILE A 333 -13.34 -6.44 -11.49
C ILE A 333 -13.59 -5.20 -12.36
N ALA A 334 -12.91 -5.08 -13.50
CA ALA A 334 -13.12 -3.95 -14.42
C ALA A 334 -14.55 -3.89 -14.95
N GLU A 335 -15.14 -5.03 -15.33
CA GLU A 335 -16.52 -5.11 -15.80
C GLU A 335 -17.52 -4.84 -14.67
N ALA A 336 -17.30 -5.41 -13.47
CA ALA A 336 -18.12 -5.15 -12.29
C ALA A 336 -18.15 -3.66 -11.91
N LEU A 337 -17.06 -2.93 -12.17
CA LEU A 337 -16.93 -1.50 -11.89
C LEU A 337 -17.30 -0.59 -13.06
N ALA A 338 -17.57 -1.11 -14.25
CA ALA A 338 -17.93 -0.28 -15.40
C ALA A 338 -19.19 0.57 -15.08
N PRO A 339 -19.19 1.89 -15.40
CA PRO A 339 -18.19 2.63 -16.19
C PRO A 339 -17.10 3.33 -15.38
N TYR A 340 -16.98 3.09 -14.08
CA TYR A 340 -16.10 3.84 -13.17
C TYR A 340 -14.62 3.42 -13.22
N PHE A 341 -14.32 2.21 -13.67
CA PHE A 341 -12.95 1.68 -13.75
C PHE A 341 -12.09 2.43 -14.78
N VAL A 342 -10.86 2.82 -14.43
CA VAL A 342 -9.89 3.42 -15.38
C VAL A 342 -8.63 2.60 -15.63
N GLY A 343 -8.32 1.67 -14.74
CA GLY A 343 -7.05 0.97 -14.75
C GLY A 343 -6.67 0.46 -13.38
N GLY A 344 -5.44 0.00 -13.24
CA GLY A 344 -4.94 -0.46 -11.96
C GLY A 344 -3.44 -0.42 -11.85
N SER A 345 -2.99 -0.56 -10.60
CA SER A 345 -1.58 -0.67 -10.23
C SER A 345 -1.29 -2.04 -9.61
N LEU A 346 -0.03 -2.45 -9.58
CA LEU A 346 0.39 -3.65 -8.86
C LEU A 346 1.15 -3.28 -7.56
N GLY A 347 0.47 -3.41 -6.41
CA GLY A 347 1.05 -3.19 -5.08
C GLY A 347 1.81 -4.41 -4.58
N TRP A 348 3.09 -4.54 -4.94
CA TRP A 348 3.79 -5.83 -4.79
C TRP A 348 4.08 -6.24 -3.34
N HIS A 349 4.24 -5.32 -2.38
CA HIS A 349 4.46 -5.68 -0.97
C HIS A 349 3.24 -6.38 -0.36
N ASP A 350 2.06 -5.78 -0.47
CA ASP A 350 0.80 -6.39 -0.05
C ASP A 350 0.47 -7.65 -0.84
N PHE A 351 0.78 -7.65 -2.15
CA PHE A 351 0.61 -8.82 -2.99
C PHE A 351 1.36 -10.05 -2.43
N LEU A 352 2.64 -9.88 -2.09
CA LEU A 352 3.45 -10.95 -1.51
C LEU A 352 2.98 -11.33 -0.10
N ALA A 353 2.62 -10.37 0.74
CA ALA A 353 2.06 -10.63 2.07
C ALA A 353 0.75 -11.42 1.98
N SER A 354 -0.14 -11.04 1.06
CA SER A 354 -1.41 -11.72 0.87
C SER A 354 -1.26 -13.09 0.16
N ALA A 355 -0.24 -13.28 -0.68
CA ALA A 355 0.12 -14.60 -1.21
C ALA A 355 0.60 -15.53 -0.09
N ALA A 356 1.46 -15.04 0.81
CA ALA A 356 1.89 -15.78 1.99
C ALA A 356 0.72 -16.18 2.90
N ARG A 357 -0.24 -15.28 3.10
CA ARG A 357 -1.49 -15.58 3.81
C ARG A 357 -2.31 -16.68 3.13
N LEU A 358 -2.42 -16.66 1.80
CA LEU A 358 -3.19 -17.66 1.03
C LEU A 358 -2.56 -19.06 1.15
N PHE A 359 -1.22 -19.14 1.13
CA PHE A 359 -0.47 -20.39 1.23
C PHE A 359 0.01 -20.71 2.66
N LYS A 360 -0.50 -20.04 3.69
CA LYS A 360 0.10 -20.05 5.05
C LYS A 360 0.23 -21.42 5.72
N PHE A 361 -0.52 -22.43 5.26
CA PHE A 361 -0.42 -23.79 5.79
C PHE A 361 0.44 -24.74 4.93
N ASP A 362 0.96 -24.28 3.79
CA ASP A 362 1.89 -25.03 2.96
C ASP A 362 3.35 -24.79 3.43
N PRO A 363 4.02 -25.78 4.05
CA PRO A 363 5.39 -25.62 4.53
C PRO A 363 6.43 -25.48 3.41
N ASN A 364 6.08 -25.79 2.15
CA ASN A 364 6.98 -25.67 1.02
C ASN A 364 6.92 -24.30 0.34
N TYR A 365 5.84 -23.54 0.57
CA TYR A 365 5.76 -22.15 0.11
C TYR A 365 6.74 -21.28 0.91
N ARG A 366 7.47 -20.43 0.19
CA ARG A 366 8.25 -19.33 0.77
C ARG A 366 7.98 -18.04 0.03
N ILE A 367 7.78 -16.98 0.80
CA ILE A 367 7.71 -15.62 0.27
C ILE A 367 9.10 -15.22 -0.25
N PRO A 368 9.22 -14.49 -1.38
CA PRO A 368 10.49 -13.90 -1.78
C PRO A 368 11.09 -13.11 -0.60
N VAL A 369 12.39 -13.24 -0.34
CA VAL A 369 13.06 -12.62 0.83
C VAL A 369 13.15 -11.11 0.72
N LYS A 370 13.05 -10.38 1.84
CA LYS A 370 13.06 -8.92 1.88
C LYS A 370 14.42 -8.33 1.48
N ALA A 371 15.50 -9.08 1.65
CA ALA A 371 16.85 -8.68 1.21
C ALA A 371 17.08 -8.71 -0.31
N ASP A 372 16.23 -9.35 -1.13
CA ASP A 372 16.41 -9.38 -2.60
C ASP A 372 16.12 -7.99 -3.22
N PRO A 373 17.11 -7.29 -3.80
CA PRO A 373 16.88 -5.97 -4.41
C PRO A 373 16.24 -6.06 -5.80
N ASN A 374 16.08 -7.26 -6.35
CA ASN A 374 15.57 -7.50 -7.71
C ASN A 374 14.20 -8.20 -7.71
N ILE A 375 13.42 -8.10 -6.62
CA ILE A 375 12.10 -8.77 -6.52
C ILE A 375 11.19 -8.44 -7.70
N VAL A 376 11.10 -7.17 -8.09
CA VAL A 376 10.26 -6.75 -9.22
C VAL A 376 10.71 -7.40 -10.53
N ILE A 377 12.02 -7.57 -10.71
CA ILE A 377 12.62 -8.16 -11.90
C ILE A 377 12.35 -9.66 -11.93
N ASN A 378 12.62 -10.35 -10.82
CA ASN A 378 12.66 -11.82 -10.74
C ASN A 378 11.31 -12.48 -10.46
N HIS A 379 10.45 -11.86 -9.63
CA HIS A 379 9.29 -12.55 -9.03
C HIS A 379 7.93 -11.91 -9.39
N ILE A 380 7.92 -10.69 -9.92
CA ILE A 380 6.68 -9.93 -10.19
C ILE A 380 6.33 -9.91 -11.69
N LYS A 381 7.11 -10.61 -12.51
CA LYS A 381 7.01 -10.55 -13.97
C LYS A 381 5.66 -11.04 -14.48
N GLU A 382 5.26 -12.24 -14.12
CA GLU A 382 4.03 -12.88 -14.61
C GLU A 382 2.80 -12.05 -14.22
N SER A 383 2.79 -11.48 -13.01
CA SER A 383 1.77 -10.53 -12.57
C SER A 383 1.72 -9.25 -13.41
N HIS A 384 2.88 -8.64 -13.73
CA HIS A 384 2.93 -7.46 -14.61
C HIS A 384 2.43 -7.79 -16.02
N LEU A 385 2.82 -8.93 -16.58
CA LEU A 385 2.38 -9.35 -17.91
C LEU A 385 0.87 -9.62 -17.93
N LEU A 386 0.34 -10.30 -16.90
CA LEU A 386 -1.10 -10.54 -16.77
C LEU A 386 -1.89 -9.22 -16.62
N LEU A 387 -1.38 -8.26 -15.85
CA LEU A 387 -1.98 -6.92 -15.75
C LEU A 387 -2.05 -6.23 -17.12
N ALA A 388 -0.94 -6.27 -17.87
CA ALA A 388 -0.88 -5.64 -19.19
C ALA A 388 -1.80 -6.33 -20.20
N GLU A 389 -1.83 -7.66 -20.21
CA GLU A 389 -2.69 -8.47 -21.07
C GLU A 389 -4.18 -8.25 -20.74
N ALA A 390 -4.52 -8.13 -19.46
CA ALA A 390 -5.89 -7.94 -19.03
C ALA A 390 -6.43 -6.56 -19.44
N LEU A 391 -5.64 -5.50 -19.25
CA LEU A 391 -6.09 -4.11 -19.40
C LEU A 391 -5.93 -3.53 -20.81
N THR A 392 -4.94 -3.98 -21.60
CA THR A 392 -4.70 -3.47 -22.96
C THR A 392 -5.94 -3.58 -23.87
N PRO A 393 -6.65 -4.73 -23.93
CA PRO A 393 -7.82 -4.87 -24.81
C PRO A 393 -8.99 -3.97 -24.43
N ILE A 394 -9.10 -3.52 -23.17
CA ILE A 394 -10.18 -2.62 -22.73
C ILE A 394 -9.76 -1.15 -22.72
N GLY A 395 -8.47 -0.86 -22.96
CA GLY A 395 -7.92 0.49 -22.94
C GLY A 395 -7.69 1.03 -21.52
N GLY A 396 -7.54 0.15 -20.52
CA GLY A 396 -7.25 0.55 -19.15
C GLY A 396 -5.80 0.97 -18.95
N ILE A 397 -5.58 1.89 -18.00
CA ILE A 397 -4.25 2.34 -17.58
C ILE A 397 -3.58 1.24 -16.75
N LYS A 398 -2.32 0.94 -17.05
CA LYS A 398 -1.51 -0.15 -16.49
C LYS A 398 -0.35 0.44 -15.71
N ILE A 399 -0.42 0.46 -14.39
CA ILE A 399 0.66 1.00 -13.56
C ILE A 399 1.35 -0.19 -12.88
N GLY A 400 2.67 -0.21 -12.84
CA GLY A 400 3.36 -1.21 -12.05
C GLY A 400 3.45 -0.81 -10.58
N GLY A 401 4.57 -1.16 -9.96
CA GLY A 401 4.76 -1.04 -8.52
C GLY A 401 5.63 0.13 -8.08
N MET A 402 5.87 0.16 -6.78
CA MET A 402 6.71 1.14 -6.08
C MET A 402 8.19 0.83 -6.19
N TYR A 403 8.99 1.83 -6.55
CA TYR A 403 10.40 1.91 -6.20
C TYR A 403 10.58 2.66 -4.86
N GLY A 404 10.87 1.90 -3.80
CA GLY A 404 10.92 2.40 -2.42
C GLY A 404 12.32 2.70 -1.87
N ILE A 405 13.39 2.46 -2.64
CA ILE A 405 14.77 2.67 -2.17
C ILE A 405 15.19 4.12 -2.41
N LEU A 406 15.77 4.75 -1.39
CA LEU A 406 16.17 6.15 -1.37
C LEU A 406 17.67 6.26 -1.08
N TYR A 407 18.33 7.23 -1.70
CA TYR A 407 19.72 7.54 -1.38
C TYR A 407 19.83 8.42 -0.12
N GLU A 408 21.01 8.42 0.50
CA GLU A 408 21.35 9.36 1.57
C GLU A 408 21.73 10.72 1.00
N ASP A 409 21.10 11.80 1.50
CA ASP A 409 21.39 13.16 1.07
C ASP A 409 22.89 13.50 1.23
N GLY A 410 23.51 13.99 0.15
CA GLY A 410 24.93 14.36 0.14
C GLY A 410 25.91 13.19 0.01
N ASN A 411 25.42 11.95 -0.21
CA ASN A 411 26.26 10.78 -0.44
C ASN A 411 26.17 10.34 -1.91
N GLU A 412 27.18 10.68 -2.71
CA GLU A 412 27.23 10.39 -4.15
C GLU A 412 27.22 8.89 -4.45
N HIS A 413 27.86 8.07 -3.61
CA HIS A 413 27.90 6.62 -3.78
C HIS A 413 26.53 5.98 -3.48
N SER A 414 25.85 6.45 -2.42
CA SER A 414 24.46 6.06 -2.13
C SER A 414 23.51 6.48 -3.24
N PHE A 415 23.69 7.69 -3.80
CA PHE A 415 22.94 8.15 -4.96
C PHE A 415 23.12 7.22 -6.16
N GLU A 416 24.36 6.89 -6.51
CA GLU A 416 24.66 6.09 -7.68
C GLU A 416 24.10 4.66 -7.58
N VAL A 417 24.32 3.94 -6.47
CA VAL A 417 23.74 2.59 -6.26
C VAL A 417 22.21 2.62 -6.30
N CYS A 418 21.61 3.65 -5.73
CA CYS A 418 20.17 3.85 -5.78
C CYS A 418 19.67 4.15 -7.22
N MET A 419 20.42 4.91 -8.02
CA MET A 419 20.08 5.15 -9.43
C MET A 419 20.18 3.88 -10.28
N VAL A 420 21.16 3.01 -10.02
CA VAL A 420 21.24 1.70 -10.68
C VAL A 420 19.97 0.89 -10.42
N GLY A 421 19.57 0.75 -9.16
CA GLY A 421 18.32 0.06 -8.80
C GLY A 421 17.08 0.70 -9.45
N TYR A 422 16.98 2.02 -9.37
CA TYR A 422 15.83 2.78 -9.88
C TYR A 422 15.68 2.64 -11.39
N ILE A 423 16.76 2.78 -12.15
CA ILE A 423 16.74 2.65 -13.62
C ILE A 423 16.38 1.21 -14.01
N LYS A 424 16.95 0.20 -13.34
CA LYS A 424 16.61 -1.20 -13.62
C LYS A 424 15.13 -1.47 -13.42
N ASP A 425 14.58 -1.02 -12.28
CA ASP A 425 13.19 -1.19 -11.92
C ASP A 425 12.25 -0.53 -12.95
N VAL A 426 12.44 0.76 -13.22
CA VAL A 426 11.63 1.52 -14.18
C VAL A 426 11.68 0.89 -15.57
N ILE A 427 12.87 0.55 -16.07
CA ILE A 427 13.04 0.00 -17.41
C ILE A 427 12.37 -1.38 -17.53
N VAL A 428 12.42 -2.22 -16.48
CA VAL A 428 11.73 -3.53 -16.51
C VAL A 428 10.21 -3.34 -16.60
N GLN A 429 9.66 -2.37 -15.87
CA GLN A 429 8.24 -2.05 -15.92
C GLN A 429 7.81 -1.55 -17.31
N LEU A 430 8.61 -0.67 -17.93
CA LEU A 430 8.37 -0.17 -19.28
C LEU A 430 8.49 -1.28 -20.35
N LYS A 431 9.48 -2.17 -20.25
CA LYS A 431 9.63 -3.36 -21.12
C LYS A 431 8.41 -4.28 -21.09
N ARG A 432 7.70 -4.33 -19.96
CA ARG A 432 6.49 -5.14 -19.76
C ARG A 432 5.22 -4.44 -20.25
N GLY A 433 5.34 -3.28 -20.90
CA GLY A 433 4.23 -2.57 -21.51
C GLY A 433 3.37 -1.79 -20.53
N LEU A 434 3.90 -1.47 -19.34
CA LEU A 434 3.20 -0.65 -18.36
C LEU A 434 3.29 0.85 -18.73
N ASP A 435 2.26 1.60 -18.37
CA ASP A 435 2.10 3.03 -18.65
C ASP A 435 2.78 3.92 -17.59
N GLY A 436 3.32 3.33 -16.52
CA GLY A 436 4.07 4.03 -15.48
C GLY A 436 4.30 3.19 -14.22
N PHE A 437 4.75 3.85 -13.16
CA PHE A 437 5.24 3.25 -11.92
C PHE A 437 5.11 4.23 -10.75
N TRP A 438 5.30 3.73 -9.53
CA TRP A 438 5.25 4.54 -8.31
C TRP A 438 6.65 4.86 -7.78
N VAL A 439 6.78 6.04 -7.17
CA VAL A 439 7.98 6.46 -6.42
C VAL A 439 7.60 6.97 -5.03
N ALA A 440 8.43 6.68 -4.02
CA ALA A 440 8.11 7.01 -2.63
C ALA A 440 8.62 8.40 -2.19
N HIS A 441 9.40 9.08 -3.03
CA HIS A 441 10.02 10.35 -2.65
C HIS A 441 10.09 11.35 -3.82
N PRO A 442 9.78 12.65 -3.59
CA PRO A 442 9.79 13.68 -4.63
C PRO A 442 11.10 13.82 -5.41
N ASN A 443 12.25 13.46 -4.82
CA ASN A 443 13.55 13.47 -5.52
C ASN A 443 13.53 12.64 -6.82
N PHE A 444 12.75 11.56 -6.87
CA PHE A 444 12.77 10.61 -7.98
C PHE A 444 11.84 10.98 -9.13
N VAL A 445 10.93 11.93 -8.92
CA VAL A 445 9.86 12.27 -9.87
C VAL A 445 10.43 12.82 -11.17
N ARG A 446 11.31 13.83 -11.10
CA ARG A 446 11.93 14.43 -12.30
C ARG A 446 12.79 13.43 -13.06
N MET A 447 13.55 12.61 -12.33
CA MET A 447 14.38 11.55 -12.93
C MET A 447 13.51 10.49 -13.60
N GLY A 448 12.39 10.11 -12.99
CA GLY A 448 11.43 9.16 -13.56
C GLY A 448 10.82 9.67 -14.87
N LEU A 449 10.36 10.93 -14.88
CA LEU A 449 9.85 11.58 -16.10
C LEU A 449 10.91 11.62 -17.21
N ALA A 450 12.17 11.95 -16.86
CA ALA A 450 13.26 11.94 -17.82
C ALA A 450 13.56 10.53 -18.38
N ILE A 451 13.58 9.49 -17.53
CA ILE A 451 13.79 8.11 -17.96
C ILE A 451 12.67 7.67 -18.92
N VAL A 452 11.41 7.93 -18.57
CA VAL A 452 10.27 7.59 -19.43
C VAL A 452 10.36 8.33 -20.76
N GLN A 453 10.63 9.64 -20.76
CA GLN A 453 10.76 10.40 -22.01
C GLN A 453 11.90 9.87 -22.89
N ALA A 454 13.06 9.56 -22.32
CA ALA A 454 14.19 8.99 -23.05
C ALA A 454 13.87 7.60 -23.61
N TRP A 455 13.16 6.76 -22.84
CA TRP A 455 12.68 5.46 -23.30
C TRP A 455 11.73 5.60 -24.49
N ARG A 456 10.71 6.47 -24.41
CA ARG A 456 9.75 6.70 -25.49
C ARG A 456 10.43 7.22 -26.76
N ARG A 457 11.46 8.09 -26.65
CA ARG A 457 12.27 8.50 -27.80
C ARG A 457 12.94 7.31 -28.47
N GLN A 458 13.55 6.41 -27.69
CA GLN A 458 14.22 5.22 -28.21
C GLN A 458 13.24 4.26 -28.91
N GLU A 459 12.03 4.08 -28.35
CA GLU A 459 10.97 3.27 -28.99
C GLU A 459 10.52 3.86 -30.33
N GLN A 460 10.39 5.19 -30.40
CA GLN A 460 9.94 5.88 -31.61
C GLN A 460 11.05 6.00 -32.68
N THR A 461 12.30 6.16 -32.25
CA THR A 461 13.46 6.36 -33.12
C THR A 461 14.56 5.36 -32.76
N PRO A 462 14.55 4.16 -33.38
CA PRO A 462 15.59 3.16 -33.15
C PRO A 462 16.99 3.72 -33.43
N GLY A 463 17.88 3.65 -32.44
CA GLY A 463 19.23 4.22 -32.51
C GLY A 463 19.38 5.59 -31.83
N ASP A 464 18.32 6.17 -31.29
CA ASP A 464 18.42 7.32 -30.38
C ASP A 464 19.19 6.92 -29.11
N ASP A 465 20.25 7.67 -28.80
CA ASP A 465 21.17 7.42 -27.68
C ASP A 465 20.84 8.24 -26.42
N THR A 466 19.69 8.93 -26.40
CA THR A 466 19.29 9.81 -25.30
C THR A 466 19.21 9.05 -23.98
N LEU A 467 18.67 7.83 -23.99
CA LEU A 467 18.60 7.00 -22.78
C LEU A 467 20.00 6.65 -22.27
N ASP A 468 20.92 6.25 -23.16
CA ASP A 468 22.30 5.96 -22.80
C ASP A 468 23.01 7.19 -22.20
N ARG A 469 22.81 8.37 -22.80
CA ARG A 469 23.38 9.64 -22.30
C ARG A 469 22.80 10.01 -20.94
N LEU A 470 21.51 9.78 -20.72
CA LEU A 470 20.86 10.00 -19.42
C LEU A 470 21.44 9.06 -18.35
N ILE A 471 21.53 7.76 -18.65
CA ILE A 471 22.09 6.75 -17.75
C ILE A 471 23.53 7.12 -17.38
N LYS A 472 24.36 7.49 -18.36
CA LYS A 472 25.75 7.92 -18.14
C LYS A 472 25.87 9.15 -17.24
N ALA A 473 24.87 10.03 -17.28
CA ALA A 473 24.83 11.24 -16.46
C ALA A 473 24.37 10.97 -15.02
N LEU A 474 23.50 9.96 -14.81
CA LEU A 474 22.99 9.57 -13.49
C LEU A 474 23.91 8.56 -12.77
N VAL A 475 24.61 7.73 -13.54
CA VAL A 475 25.52 6.66 -13.07
C VAL A 475 26.88 6.86 -13.77
N PRO A 476 27.72 7.81 -13.30
CA PRO A 476 28.98 8.17 -13.96
C PRO A 476 30.09 7.11 -13.79
N THR A 477 30.02 6.23 -12.79
CA THR A 477 31.05 5.22 -12.49
C THR A 477 30.99 4.08 -13.52
N PRO A 478 32.06 3.81 -14.29
CA PRO A 478 32.02 2.82 -15.37
C PRO A 478 31.65 1.39 -14.92
N SER A 479 32.08 0.98 -13.72
CA SER A 479 31.80 -0.36 -13.18
C SER A 479 30.33 -0.58 -12.84
N GLU A 480 29.57 0.47 -12.53
CA GLU A 480 28.11 0.43 -12.36
C GLU A 480 27.39 0.59 -13.70
N GLN A 481 27.91 1.50 -14.51
CA GLN A 481 27.30 1.95 -15.75
C GLN A 481 27.27 0.86 -16.83
N GLU A 482 28.36 0.13 -17.06
CA GLU A 482 28.43 -0.89 -18.12
C GLU A 482 27.44 -2.04 -17.89
N PRO A 483 27.35 -2.66 -16.69
CA PRO A 483 26.32 -3.66 -16.40
C PRO A 483 24.90 -3.10 -16.55
N LEU A 484 24.66 -1.85 -16.14
CA LEU A 484 23.35 -1.23 -16.25
C LEU A 484 22.94 -1.02 -17.71
N LEU A 485 23.82 -0.48 -18.56
CA LEU A 485 23.55 -0.33 -20.00
C LEU A 485 23.29 -1.69 -20.66
N ASN A 486 24.08 -2.71 -20.31
CA ASN A 486 23.85 -4.06 -20.79
C ASN A 486 22.46 -4.57 -20.37
N PHE A 487 22.05 -4.38 -19.12
CA PHE A 487 20.72 -4.75 -18.65
C PHE A 487 19.60 -4.01 -19.42
N VAL A 488 19.75 -2.70 -19.62
CA VAL A 488 18.77 -1.87 -20.32
C VAL A 488 18.55 -2.35 -21.76
N HIS A 489 19.62 -2.68 -22.49
CA HIS A 489 19.52 -3.14 -23.88
C HIS A 489 19.28 -4.65 -24.03
N SER A 490 19.40 -5.42 -22.96
CA SER A 490 19.04 -6.85 -22.93
C SER A 490 17.53 -7.05 -23.00
N LYS A 491 17.09 -8.23 -23.43
CA LYS A 491 15.70 -8.64 -23.21
C LYS A 491 15.41 -8.72 -21.71
N ASP A 492 14.15 -8.54 -21.34
CA ASP A 492 13.68 -8.86 -19.99
C ASP A 492 13.97 -10.35 -19.67
N ALA A 493 13.98 -10.71 -18.39
CA ALA A 493 14.10 -12.09 -17.93
C ALA A 493 13.10 -12.99 -18.71
N PRO A 494 13.39 -14.27 -18.98
CA PRO A 494 12.39 -15.21 -19.54
C PRO A 494 11.21 -15.35 -18.57
N GLY A 495 10.04 -15.75 -19.08
CA GLY A 495 8.83 -15.91 -18.25
C GLY A 495 8.09 -17.16 -18.66
N LEU A 496 7.01 -17.45 -17.94
CA LEU A 496 6.22 -18.65 -18.17
C LEU A 496 5.15 -18.42 -19.24
N GLU A 497 4.97 -19.39 -20.12
CA GLU A 497 3.83 -19.43 -21.05
C GLU A 497 2.55 -19.79 -20.28
N HIS A 498 1.37 -19.42 -20.79
CA HIS A 498 0.09 -19.66 -20.08
C HIS A 498 -0.24 -21.14 -19.85
N ASP A 499 0.29 -22.04 -20.69
CA ASP A 499 0.12 -23.49 -20.55
C ASP A 499 1.23 -24.14 -19.71
N ASP A 500 2.20 -23.35 -19.23
CA ASP A 500 3.19 -23.83 -18.27
C ASP A 500 2.48 -24.21 -16.96
N PRO A 501 2.72 -25.41 -16.42
CA PRO A 501 2.05 -25.87 -15.20
C PRO A 501 2.36 -25.01 -13.95
N LEU A 502 3.45 -24.24 -13.97
CA LEU A 502 3.79 -23.31 -12.89
C LEU A 502 3.23 -21.90 -13.11
N TYR A 503 2.63 -21.59 -14.26
CA TYR A 503 2.21 -20.23 -14.62
C TYR A 503 1.38 -19.55 -13.53
N LEU A 504 0.33 -20.21 -13.01
CA LEU A 504 -0.52 -19.63 -11.97
C LEU A 504 0.23 -19.38 -10.66
N ARG A 505 1.24 -20.19 -10.35
CA ARG A 505 2.08 -19.99 -9.17
C ARG A 505 3.10 -18.89 -9.40
N GLY A 506 3.70 -18.81 -10.59
CA GLY A 506 4.58 -17.71 -10.99
C GLY A 506 3.87 -16.36 -10.96
N VAL A 507 2.60 -16.29 -11.38
CA VAL A 507 1.77 -15.08 -11.19
C VAL A 507 1.77 -14.64 -9.73
N LEU A 508 1.68 -15.57 -8.78
CA LEU A 508 1.65 -15.28 -7.34
C LEU A 508 3.03 -15.21 -6.67
N ALA A 509 4.13 -15.21 -7.43
CA ALA A 509 5.50 -15.33 -6.89
C ALA A 509 5.66 -16.55 -5.96
N ALA A 510 5.02 -17.67 -6.32
CA ALA A 510 4.92 -18.91 -5.56
C ALA A 510 5.60 -20.11 -6.28
N ASP A 511 6.53 -19.83 -7.17
CA ASP A 511 7.33 -20.78 -7.95
C ASP A 511 8.79 -20.85 -7.47
N LEU A 512 9.04 -20.38 -6.24
CA LEU A 512 10.33 -20.43 -5.55
C LEU A 512 10.25 -21.31 -4.29
N GLU A 513 11.24 -22.18 -4.07
CA GLU A 513 11.36 -22.98 -2.85
C GLU A 513 12.33 -22.34 -1.82
N VAL A 514 13.49 -21.86 -2.29
CA VAL A 514 14.48 -21.14 -1.47
C VAL A 514 15.09 -20.03 -2.32
N SER A 515 15.25 -18.85 -1.76
CA SER A 515 15.89 -17.71 -2.45
C SER A 515 17.37 -17.94 -2.72
N ASP A 516 17.81 -17.56 -3.92
CA ASP A 516 19.22 -17.58 -4.33
C ASP A 516 20.06 -16.48 -3.66
N VAL A 517 19.41 -15.48 -3.03
CA VAL A 517 20.10 -14.37 -2.34
C VAL A 517 20.47 -14.80 -0.91
N ILE A 518 19.47 -15.24 -0.14
CA ILE A 518 19.58 -15.65 1.26
C ILE A 518 18.33 -16.47 1.60
N PRO A 519 18.41 -17.58 2.35
CA PRO A 519 17.21 -18.28 2.83
C PRO A 519 16.40 -17.43 3.83
N ASN A 520 15.07 -17.53 3.82
CA ASN A 520 14.20 -16.77 4.76
C ASN A 520 14.50 -17.09 6.24
N ASP A 521 14.93 -18.32 6.54
CA ASP A 521 15.32 -18.79 7.88
C ASP A 521 16.77 -18.45 8.25
N HIS A 522 17.50 -17.76 7.38
CA HIS A 522 18.84 -17.30 7.71
C HIS A 522 18.79 -16.24 8.82
N PRO A 523 19.65 -16.31 9.85
CA PRO A 523 19.60 -15.37 10.98
C PRO A 523 19.65 -13.89 10.58
N ASP A 524 20.40 -13.54 9.53
CA ASP A 524 20.49 -12.15 9.05
C ASP A 524 19.17 -11.65 8.42
N GLU A 525 18.44 -12.51 7.70
CA GLU A 525 17.12 -12.15 7.14
C GLU A 525 16.06 -12.02 8.24
N VAL A 526 16.09 -12.93 9.21
CA VAL A 526 15.23 -12.87 10.40
C VAL A 526 15.49 -11.58 11.19
N ARG A 527 16.77 -11.24 11.45
CA ARG A 527 17.14 -9.97 12.10
C ARG A 527 16.68 -8.76 11.32
N TYR A 528 16.87 -8.77 9.99
CA TYR A 528 16.47 -7.67 9.14
C TYR A 528 14.96 -7.42 9.23
N ASN A 529 14.14 -8.47 9.14
CA ASN A 529 12.69 -8.35 9.30
C ASN A 529 12.28 -7.85 10.70
N ILE A 530 12.88 -8.38 11.77
CA ILE A 530 12.63 -7.89 13.14
C ILE A 530 13.00 -6.41 13.27
N PHE A 531 14.20 -6.03 12.80
CA PHE A 531 14.75 -4.69 12.96
C PHE A 531 13.94 -3.62 12.24
N GLN A 532 13.49 -3.91 11.02
CA GLN A 532 12.63 -2.99 10.25
C GLN A 532 11.24 -2.91 10.89
N ALA A 533 10.61 -4.05 11.20
CA ALA A 533 9.26 -4.10 11.77
C ALA A 533 9.17 -3.38 13.13
N LEU A 534 10.14 -3.54 14.03
CA LEU A 534 10.11 -2.86 15.34
C LEU A 534 10.17 -1.33 15.20
N GLN A 535 11.05 -0.82 14.33
CA GLN A 535 11.17 0.62 14.12
C GLN A 535 9.91 1.19 13.46
N TYR A 536 9.38 0.50 12.44
CA TYR A 536 8.13 0.89 11.80
C TYR A 536 6.97 0.91 12.78
N LEU A 537 6.74 -0.20 13.50
CA LEU A 537 5.64 -0.31 14.48
C LEU A 537 5.73 0.76 15.57
N ALA A 538 6.94 1.07 16.06
CA ALA A 538 7.12 2.11 17.07
C ALA A 538 6.76 3.51 16.54
N ASP A 539 7.09 3.82 15.28
CA ASP A 539 6.78 5.12 14.67
C ASP A 539 5.31 5.22 14.22
N TRP A 540 4.74 4.12 13.74
CA TRP A 540 3.30 4.01 13.45
C TRP A 540 2.50 4.25 14.73
N LEU A 541 2.89 3.63 15.84
CA LEU A 541 2.27 3.87 17.15
C LEU A 541 2.44 5.32 17.62
N ARG A 542 3.45 6.06 17.16
CA ARG A 542 3.61 7.51 17.41
C ARG A 542 2.70 8.37 16.52
N GLY A 543 2.15 7.82 15.45
CA GLY A 543 1.23 8.49 14.53
C GLY A 543 1.83 8.75 13.15
N ASN A 544 2.98 8.12 12.81
CA ASN A 544 3.62 8.24 11.50
C ASN A 544 3.65 6.89 10.78
N GLY A 545 2.88 6.76 9.70
CA GLY A 545 2.79 5.51 8.92
C GLY A 545 3.76 5.40 7.74
N CYS A 546 4.60 6.42 7.50
CA CYS A 546 5.50 6.49 6.35
C CYS A 546 6.92 6.82 6.82
N VAL A 547 7.83 5.84 6.75
CA VAL A 547 9.14 5.93 7.42
C VAL A 547 10.27 5.49 6.51
N ALA A 548 11.23 6.38 6.24
CA ALA A 548 12.44 6.02 5.52
C ALA A 548 13.47 5.36 6.47
N LEU A 549 13.50 4.03 6.55
CA LEU A 549 14.38 3.26 7.41
C LEU A 549 15.72 2.92 6.74
N PRO A 550 16.85 2.86 7.47
CA PRO A 550 18.16 2.61 6.87
C PRO A 550 18.28 1.15 6.45
N ALA A 551 18.93 0.92 5.32
CA ALA A 551 19.24 -0.41 4.81
C ALA A 551 20.64 -0.41 4.17
N LEU A 552 21.13 -1.61 3.88
CA LEU A 552 22.35 -1.81 3.12
C LEU A 552 22.03 -2.37 1.74
N MET A 553 22.66 -1.78 0.74
CA MET A 553 22.82 -2.37 -0.59
C MET A 553 24.30 -2.65 -0.85
N HIS A 554 24.58 -3.33 -1.94
CA HIS A 554 25.94 -3.53 -2.42
C HIS A 554 26.10 -2.87 -3.79
N ASP A 555 27.26 -2.25 -3.99
CA ASP A 555 27.69 -1.77 -5.30
C ASP A 555 28.15 -2.96 -6.18
N ALA A 556 28.49 -2.71 -7.44
CA ALA A 556 28.96 -3.70 -8.39
C ALA A 556 30.27 -4.40 -7.97
N SER A 557 31.04 -3.81 -7.04
CA SER A 557 32.25 -4.43 -6.45
C SER A 557 31.94 -5.31 -5.25
N GLY A 558 30.69 -5.30 -4.75
CA GLY A 558 30.27 -5.98 -3.54
C GLY A 558 30.54 -5.17 -2.26
N ALA A 559 30.85 -3.87 -2.37
CA ALA A 559 31.05 -3.02 -1.21
C ALA A 559 29.68 -2.58 -0.62
N PRO A 560 29.52 -2.58 0.72
CA PRO A 560 28.27 -2.19 1.35
C PRO A 560 28.06 -0.67 1.29
N VAL A 561 26.86 -0.26 0.89
CA VAL A 561 26.44 1.13 0.73
C VAL A 561 25.14 1.35 1.50
N PHE A 562 25.14 2.34 2.39
CA PHE A 562 23.91 2.73 3.07
C PHE A 562 22.96 3.41 2.11
N VAL A 563 21.72 2.94 2.15
CA VAL A 563 20.55 3.53 1.51
C VAL A 563 19.44 3.63 2.56
N ARG A 564 18.26 4.08 2.15
CA ARG A 564 17.05 4.03 2.96
C ARG A 564 15.97 3.31 2.17
N ILE A 565 15.05 2.67 2.85
CA ILE A 565 13.85 2.07 2.26
C ILE A 565 12.68 2.82 2.86
N MET A 566 11.77 3.29 2.02
CA MET A 566 10.50 3.82 2.50
C MET A 566 9.61 2.65 2.91
N ASP A 567 9.44 2.48 4.22
CA ASP A 567 8.56 1.49 4.82
C ASP A 567 7.19 2.12 5.13
N ASP A 568 6.16 1.35 4.81
CA ASP A 568 4.75 1.55 5.11
C ASP A 568 4.16 0.26 5.72
N LEU A 569 2.84 0.20 5.89
CA LEU A 569 2.21 -0.93 6.58
C LEU A 569 2.38 -2.23 5.78
N ALA A 570 2.25 -2.20 4.45
CA ALA A 570 2.47 -3.35 3.57
C ALA A 570 3.89 -3.92 3.72
N THR A 571 4.88 -3.05 3.90
CA THR A 571 6.27 -3.47 4.14
C THR A 571 6.44 -4.24 5.45
N THR A 572 5.70 -3.86 6.50
CA THR A 572 5.68 -4.58 7.79
C THR A 572 4.81 -5.83 7.76
N GLU A 573 3.69 -5.81 7.03
CA GLU A 573 2.84 -6.98 6.77
C GLU A 573 3.63 -8.10 6.11
N ARG A 574 4.43 -7.76 5.09
CA ARG A 574 5.36 -8.69 4.47
C ARG A 574 6.36 -9.27 5.48
N SER A 575 7.03 -8.42 6.24
CA SER A 575 8.02 -8.86 7.25
C SER A 575 7.41 -9.79 8.30
N ARG A 576 6.21 -9.50 8.81
CA ARG A 576 5.59 -10.35 9.82
C ARG A 576 5.11 -11.68 9.24
N TRP A 577 4.63 -11.73 7.99
CA TRP A 577 4.21 -12.98 7.37
C TRP A 577 5.39 -13.90 7.09
N GLU A 578 6.52 -13.33 6.67
CA GLU A 578 7.78 -14.06 6.53
C GLU A 578 8.21 -14.68 7.87
N LEU A 579 8.33 -13.86 8.92
CA LEU A 579 8.71 -14.32 10.26
C LEU A 579 7.73 -15.36 10.83
N TRP A 580 6.42 -15.14 10.64
CA TRP A 580 5.38 -16.08 11.08
C TRP A 580 5.53 -17.43 10.38
N ALA A 581 5.73 -17.45 9.06
CA ALA A 581 5.86 -18.70 8.31
C ALA A 581 7.08 -19.51 8.75
N GLU A 582 8.23 -18.84 8.96
CA GLU A 582 9.45 -19.51 9.41
C GLU A 582 9.31 -20.10 10.83
N LEU A 583 8.59 -19.43 11.72
CA LEU A 583 8.28 -19.93 13.07
C LEU A 583 7.25 -21.07 13.06
N PHE A 584 6.12 -20.85 12.37
CA PHE A 584 4.98 -21.78 12.32
C PHE A 584 5.39 -23.13 11.71
N HIS A 585 6.17 -23.10 10.63
CA HIS A 585 6.71 -24.31 9.99
C HIS A 585 8.00 -24.83 10.64
N LYS A 586 8.43 -24.24 11.78
CA LYS A 586 9.56 -24.69 12.60
C LYS A 586 10.91 -24.68 11.89
N ARG A 587 11.06 -23.82 10.88
CA ARG A 587 12.35 -23.56 10.20
C ARG A 587 13.24 -22.66 11.06
N VAL A 588 12.62 -21.74 11.80
CA VAL A 588 13.22 -21.00 12.90
C VAL A 588 12.58 -21.45 14.21
N SER A 589 13.39 -21.74 15.23
CA SER A 589 12.85 -22.09 16.55
C SER A 589 12.39 -20.84 17.30
N HIS A 590 11.39 -20.97 18.19
CA HIS A 590 10.96 -19.87 19.06
C HIS A 590 12.12 -19.34 19.92
N GLU A 591 13.02 -20.21 20.39
CA GLU A 591 14.21 -19.81 21.17
C GLU A 591 15.17 -18.96 20.35
N THR A 592 15.42 -19.37 19.10
CA THR A 592 16.25 -18.60 18.16
C THR A 592 15.62 -17.24 17.89
N PHE A 593 14.33 -17.19 17.57
CA PHE A 593 13.62 -15.93 17.33
C PHE A 593 13.67 -14.99 18.54
N GLU A 594 13.38 -15.48 19.74
CA GLU A 594 13.42 -14.68 20.97
C GLU A 594 14.83 -14.15 21.26
N THR A 595 15.87 -14.95 20.98
CA THR A 595 17.26 -14.52 21.11
C THR A 595 17.58 -13.38 20.13
N LEU A 596 17.24 -13.57 18.85
CA LEU A 596 17.45 -12.54 17.81
C LEU A 596 16.67 -11.27 18.15
N LEU A 597 15.40 -11.41 18.54
CA LEU A 597 14.55 -10.30 18.94
C LEU A 597 15.15 -9.50 20.10
N GLN A 598 15.64 -10.17 21.15
CA GLN A 598 16.25 -9.50 22.29
C GLN A 598 17.52 -8.73 21.88
N GLU A 599 18.36 -9.31 21.03
CA GLU A 599 19.55 -8.63 20.52
C GLU A 599 19.22 -7.40 19.66
N GLU A 600 18.15 -7.49 18.85
CA GLU A 600 17.65 -6.35 18.07
C GLU A 600 17.10 -5.24 18.96
N ILE A 601 16.36 -5.59 20.02
CA ILE A 601 15.88 -4.65 21.03
C ILE A 601 17.05 -3.94 21.71
N ASP A 602 18.06 -4.70 22.15
CA ASP A 602 19.23 -4.13 22.83
C ASP A 602 20.02 -3.21 21.90
N PHE A 603 20.15 -3.57 20.62
CA PHE A 603 20.77 -2.72 19.61
C PHE A 603 20.00 -1.41 19.43
N ILE A 604 18.69 -1.46 19.20
CA ILE A 604 17.83 -0.26 19.05
C ILE A 604 17.93 0.64 20.30
N LYS A 605 17.83 0.03 21.48
CA LYS A 605 17.86 0.74 22.77
C LYS A 605 19.21 1.40 23.05
N SER A 606 20.31 0.79 22.60
CA SER A 606 21.65 1.38 22.72
C SER A 606 21.84 2.65 21.88
N GLY A 607 21.01 2.83 20.83
CA GLY A 607 21.20 3.89 19.84
C GLY A 607 22.49 3.77 19.02
N ALA A 608 23.17 2.61 19.09
CA ALA A 608 24.42 2.39 18.39
C ALA A 608 24.23 2.45 16.87
N GLN A 609 25.30 2.84 16.18
CA GLN A 609 25.42 2.75 14.73
C GLN A 609 26.70 1.99 14.40
N THR A 610 26.61 1.04 13.48
CA THR A 610 27.75 0.27 12.99
C THR A 610 27.99 0.61 11.51
N PRO A 611 29.10 0.16 10.91
CA PRO A 611 29.30 0.26 9.47
C PRO A 611 28.25 -0.45 8.62
N THR A 612 27.39 -1.29 9.22
CA THR A 612 26.41 -2.09 8.49
C THR A 612 24.96 -1.96 8.99
N LYS A 613 24.72 -1.19 10.06
CA LYS A 613 23.39 -1.09 10.66
C LYS A 613 23.22 0.25 11.39
N ARG A 614 22.11 0.93 11.12
CA ARG A 614 21.78 2.25 11.70
C ARG A 614 20.33 2.26 12.18
N VAL A 615 20.11 2.80 13.38
CA VAL A 615 18.77 3.07 13.92
C VAL A 615 18.29 4.42 13.38
N GLN A 616 17.05 4.46 12.90
CA GLN A 616 16.38 5.70 12.50
C GLN A 616 15.37 6.17 13.55
N ILE A 617 14.63 5.24 14.13
CA ILE A 617 13.66 5.53 15.18
C ILE A 617 14.36 5.30 16.52
N PHE A 618 15.04 6.31 17.05
CA PHE A 618 15.81 6.14 18.29
C PHE A 618 14.88 5.85 19.47
N TRP A 619 15.30 4.96 20.39
CA TRP A 619 14.64 4.77 21.69
C TRP A 619 14.93 5.98 22.59
N ASN A 620 13.99 6.92 22.68
CA ASN A 620 14.14 8.18 23.42
C ASN A 620 12.80 8.59 24.06
N GLU A 621 12.73 9.75 24.70
CA GLU A 621 11.52 10.25 25.38
C GLU A 621 10.24 10.24 24.51
N GLN A 622 10.36 10.32 23.18
CA GLN A 622 9.21 10.32 22.26
C GLN A 622 8.74 8.91 21.88
N THR A 623 9.61 7.90 21.96
CA THR A 623 9.38 6.54 21.45
C THR A 623 9.45 5.47 22.54
N GLU A 624 10.00 5.79 23.72
CA GLU A 624 10.24 4.84 24.81
C GLU A 624 8.96 4.19 25.34
N ARG A 625 7.82 4.90 25.25
CA ARG A 625 6.50 4.36 25.60
C ARG A 625 5.93 3.43 24.53
N TRP A 626 6.37 3.57 23.28
CA TRP A 626 5.81 2.85 22.13
C TRP A 626 6.60 1.59 21.79
N TYR A 627 7.92 1.58 21.98
CA TYR A 627 8.73 0.40 21.71
C TYR A 627 8.31 -0.86 22.50
N PRO A 628 8.03 -0.80 23.81
CA PRO A 628 7.52 -1.95 24.55
C PRO A 628 6.23 -2.52 23.96
N ILE A 629 5.37 -1.65 23.41
CA ILE A 629 4.12 -2.04 22.75
C ILE A 629 4.42 -2.66 21.39
N ALA A 630 5.28 -2.04 20.58
CA ALA A 630 5.73 -2.56 19.29
C ALA A 630 6.33 -3.97 19.41
N ILE A 631 7.13 -4.23 20.46
CA ILE A 631 7.70 -5.56 20.74
C ILE A 631 6.60 -6.59 21.01
N LYS A 632 5.63 -6.27 21.86
CA LYS A 632 4.53 -7.19 22.18
C LYS A 632 3.62 -7.43 20.98
N LEU A 633 3.36 -6.40 20.19
CA LEU A 633 2.59 -6.52 18.95
C LEU A 633 3.32 -7.39 17.93
N LEU A 634 4.62 -7.17 17.69
CA LEU A 634 5.40 -8.01 16.78
C LEU A 634 5.34 -9.49 17.21
N LYS A 635 5.53 -9.79 18.50
CA LYS A 635 5.38 -11.16 19.03
C LYS A 635 4.01 -11.76 18.71
N GLN A 636 2.94 -11.00 18.91
CA GLN A 636 1.59 -11.48 18.60
C GLN A 636 1.36 -11.68 17.10
N LEU A 637 1.96 -10.85 16.25
CA LEU A 637 1.85 -10.98 14.79
C LEU A 637 2.59 -12.22 14.26
N VAL A 638 3.67 -12.65 14.92
CA VAL A 638 4.57 -13.70 14.39
C VAL A 638 4.50 -15.03 15.15
N MET A 639 4.04 -15.07 16.40
CA MET A 639 4.08 -16.28 17.24
C MET A 639 2.71 -16.93 17.48
N ARG A 640 1.61 -16.32 17.02
CA ARG A 640 0.27 -16.92 17.16
C ARG A 640 0.12 -18.13 16.25
N GLU A 641 -0.54 -19.16 16.76
CA GLU A 641 -0.95 -20.31 15.94
C GLU A 641 -1.96 -19.88 14.86
N GLU A 642 -2.90 -19.00 15.24
CA GLU A 642 -3.84 -18.34 14.34
C GLU A 642 -3.47 -16.85 14.23
N PRO A 643 -2.69 -16.44 13.22
CA PRO A 643 -2.31 -15.04 13.04
C PRO A 643 -3.54 -14.21 12.61
N VAL A 644 -3.57 -12.96 13.05
CA VAL A 644 -4.55 -11.97 12.56
C VAL A 644 -4.45 -11.79 11.04
N GLU A 645 -5.57 -11.46 10.40
CA GLU A 645 -5.63 -11.27 8.96
C GLU A 645 -4.78 -10.08 8.56
N PHE A 646 -4.95 -8.96 9.26
CA PHE A 646 -4.18 -7.74 9.09
C PHE A 646 -3.58 -7.29 10.43
N ALA A 647 -2.36 -6.77 10.42
CA ALA A 647 -1.72 -6.16 11.58
C ALA A 647 -2.58 -5.04 12.17
N THR A 648 -3.39 -4.38 11.34
CA THR A 648 -4.36 -3.36 11.76
C THR A 648 -5.41 -3.84 12.74
N GLU A 649 -5.75 -5.13 12.81
CA GLU A 649 -6.62 -5.68 13.87
C GLU A 649 -6.06 -5.42 15.28
N LEU A 650 -4.73 -5.53 15.42
CA LEU A 650 -4.05 -5.28 16.70
C LEU A 650 -3.63 -3.82 16.86
N LEU A 651 -3.47 -3.07 15.77
CA LEU A 651 -2.96 -1.70 15.77
C LEU A 651 -4.05 -0.63 15.88
N ILE A 652 -5.21 -0.81 15.24
CA ILE A 652 -6.30 0.17 15.20
C ILE A 652 -6.78 0.60 16.60
N PRO A 653 -6.89 -0.29 17.62
CA PRO A 653 -7.22 0.15 18.97
C PRO A 653 -6.29 1.25 19.52
N PHE A 654 -5.02 1.27 19.13
CA PHE A 654 -4.04 2.29 19.56
C PHE A 654 -4.17 3.63 18.83
N THR A 655 -5.03 3.76 17.82
CA THR A 655 -5.35 5.05 17.19
C THR A 655 -6.41 5.84 17.96
N LEU A 656 -7.10 5.21 18.90
CA LEU A 656 -8.14 5.83 19.72
C LEU A 656 -7.54 6.47 20.98
N ASP A 657 -7.85 7.74 21.21
CA ASP A 657 -7.37 8.52 22.37
C ASP A 657 -7.59 7.82 23.72
N ILE A 658 -8.62 6.97 23.83
CA ILE A 658 -8.88 6.20 25.04
C ILE A 658 -7.79 5.21 25.43
N ILE A 659 -7.14 4.61 24.44
CA ILE A 659 -6.01 3.72 24.66
C ILE A 659 -4.72 4.53 24.53
N ARG A 660 -4.62 5.34 23.47
CA ARG A 660 -3.43 6.12 23.12
C ARG A 660 -2.99 7.08 24.22
N ASP A 661 -3.92 7.78 24.86
CA ASP A 661 -3.60 8.78 25.88
C ASP A 661 -3.65 8.23 27.31
N ALA A 662 -3.91 6.93 27.47
CA ALA A 662 -3.82 6.28 28.77
C ALA A 662 -2.37 6.31 29.30
N GLU A 663 -2.22 6.33 30.63
CA GLU A 663 -0.91 6.26 31.29
C GLU A 663 -0.13 4.99 30.88
N ASP A 664 -0.84 3.87 30.74
CA ASP A 664 -0.34 2.63 30.15
C ASP A 664 -1.27 2.18 29.02
N PRO A 665 -0.96 2.53 27.75
CA PRO A 665 -1.78 2.15 26.61
C PRO A 665 -1.90 0.65 26.44
N TRP A 666 -0.85 -0.12 26.73
CA TRP A 666 -0.90 -1.58 26.59
C TRP A 666 -1.93 -2.18 27.53
N LYS A 667 -1.82 -1.83 28.82
CA LYS A 667 -2.75 -2.32 29.84
C LYS A 667 -4.18 -1.92 29.49
N ARG A 668 -4.37 -0.67 29.06
CA ARG A 668 -5.70 -0.19 28.68
C ARG A 668 -6.27 -0.93 27.47
N ALA A 669 -5.43 -1.26 26.48
CA ALA A 669 -5.82 -2.07 25.34
C ALA A 669 -6.23 -3.49 25.77
N CYS A 670 -5.47 -4.15 26.65
CA CYS A 670 -5.84 -5.46 27.20
C CYS A 670 -7.18 -5.43 27.97
N GLU A 671 -7.43 -4.38 28.75
CA GLU A 671 -8.70 -4.21 29.49
C GLU A 671 -9.91 -4.05 28.57
N LEU A 672 -9.76 -3.28 27.49
CA LEU A 672 -10.87 -2.93 26.59
C LEU A 672 -11.04 -3.89 25.41
N CYS A 673 -10.02 -4.68 25.09
CA CYS A 673 -10.02 -5.63 23.98
C CYS A 673 -9.76 -7.05 24.51
N PRO A 674 -10.71 -7.64 25.27
CA PRO A 674 -10.52 -8.95 25.87
C PRO A 674 -10.31 -10.02 24.78
N GLY A 675 -9.23 -10.79 24.91
CA GLY A 675 -8.85 -11.83 23.94
C GLY A 675 -8.03 -11.32 22.75
N HIS A 676 -7.95 -10.01 22.51
CA HIS A 676 -7.14 -9.46 21.42
C HIS A 676 -5.67 -9.41 21.74
N TYR A 677 -5.26 -9.30 22.99
CA TYR A 677 -3.86 -9.21 23.37
C TYR A 677 -3.53 -10.33 24.37
N GLN A 678 -2.55 -11.16 24.01
CA GLN A 678 -1.98 -12.18 24.89
C GLN A 678 -0.87 -11.51 25.72
N GLU A 679 -0.89 -11.75 27.04
CA GLU A 679 0.09 -11.21 28.00
C GLU A 679 1.47 -11.85 27.88
#